data_AF-A0AA42B680-F1
#
_entry.id   AF-A0AA42B680-F1
#
_cell.length_a   1.000
_cell.length_b   1.000
_cell.length_c   1.000
_cell.angle_alpha   90.00
_cell.angle_beta   90.00
_cell.angle_gamma   90.00
#
_symmetry.space_group_name_H-M   'P 1'
#
loop_
_entity.id
_entity.type
_entity.pdbx_description
1 polymer ?
#
loop_
_entity_poly.entity_id
_entity_poly.type
_entity_poly.pdbx_seq_one_letter_code
_entity_poly.pdbx_strand_id
1 'polypeptide(L)'
;MRIIIATLALLFSITAWAVNIPSWPAAQGNLKVSNYYTVKVKQGNSSFQTVKTLMTNSQNELIASSENNLFKDRTFNFAPFSFNPAAGAVTIQVIKKNMSGNVTNNAANVELMNADGSKTKISNTTVQFKLNSPKYVAVNFQLDANKKSNNGHEVIKHMLMIFADPINSDLNEPSGSGKVVYSNSTTQNQMRNADILVFRNGYHDVVGRFGLQGIQIRAGAKVWLAPGAVVAGSISGVNNNNEKGFNHAPNVEIYGRGLLYMGEHRNNVNNPNSGPFWRPNDPDYVHSGAMTEAISLEGAKNVKIRGIIVGDLMWHGIVIGENGVIDRVKIWGWHGNNDGMRPGDGSMVKNNFIRPVDDAFYAYAMTAENNVIWPSYNGGVITAGWVGKYNTGGIVLNDTKVIYPEWTARANNNGLVMSQLGDTQECTSITVNGMEVWGDPIAIFNLKPSSRRHESPSWNNQSYNPGVHKVVINNLTIHGKQQEPSLLQSDSAWKVKGVKLHNAKIEGFANRYLTNSDRSNSSLFEGNNLTNNNYFQITSDGDDNGGDNGGSGDVSNGTYYLQAAHSGKYIEVAGFSTQNGGNIQQWGGQNGNQKKWTITHVSGGYYKLINVLSGKAMDVDFGSLDNKANILQWGFSGDDNQLFKFVDQGAGYYNIRNKNSDKCVDVANFSQDDRANVHQWGCSGNSNQEFKLISAN
;
A
#
# COMPACT_ATOMS: atom_id res chain seq x y z
N MET A 1 38.04 35.46 46.28
CA MET A 1 36.59 35.38 46.05
C MET A 1 36.34 35.29 44.54
N ARG A 2 36.23 34.08 44.00
CA ARG A 2 35.72 33.81 42.65
C ARG A 2 34.82 32.57 42.79
N ILE A 3 33.51 32.81 42.77
CA ILE A 3 32.50 31.76 42.89
C ILE A 3 32.30 31.17 41.49
N ILE A 4 32.59 29.88 41.36
CA ILE A 4 32.25 29.08 40.19
C ILE A 4 30.77 28.72 40.33
N ILE A 5 29.92 29.23 39.43
CA ILE A 5 28.54 28.76 39.28
C ILE A 5 28.55 27.77 38.12
N ALA A 6 28.52 26.48 38.46
CA ALA A 6 28.24 25.43 37.50
C ALA A 6 26.71 25.32 37.32
N THR A 7 26.20 25.75 36.17
CA THR A 7 24.81 25.53 35.78
C THR A 7 24.63 24.06 35.39
N LEU A 8 24.05 23.28 36.29
CA LEU A 8 23.62 21.91 36.04
C LEU A 8 22.37 21.95 35.13
N ALA A 9 22.55 21.80 33.82
CA ALA A 9 21.43 21.56 32.92
C ALA A 9 20.94 20.12 33.12
N LEU A 10 19.90 19.93 33.94
CA LEU A 10 19.12 18.70 33.93
C LEU A 10 18.45 18.57 32.55
N LEU A 11 19.11 17.86 31.64
CA LEU A 11 18.45 17.23 30.51
C LEU A 11 17.51 16.17 31.08
N PHE A 12 16.25 16.54 31.31
CA PHE A 12 15.18 15.56 31.36
C PHE A 12 15.12 14.90 29.98
N SER A 13 15.83 13.79 29.81
CA SER A 13 15.52 12.85 28.76
C SER A 13 14.12 12.33 29.07
N ILE A 14 13.10 12.93 28.46
CA ILE A 14 11.81 12.28 28.34
C ILE A 14 12.14 11.00 27.57
N THR A 15 12.19 9.87 28.28
CA THR A 15 12.26 8.56 27.64
C THR A 15 10.95 8.41 26.89
N ALA A 16 10.92 8.90 25.65
CA ALA A 16 9.83 8.63 24.74
C ALA A 16 9.69 7.11 24.70
N TRP A 17 8.51 6.61 25.06
CA TRP A 17 8.23 5.18 25.12
C TRP A 17 8.70 4.51 23.84
N ALA A 18 9.67 3.60 23.94
CA ALA A 18 10.26 2.96 22.78
C ALA A 18 9.20 2.14 22.01
N VAL A 19 8.34 1.44 22.77
CA VAL A 19 7.23 0.63 22.26
C VAL A 19 5.95 0.97 23.02
N ASN A 20 4.83 1.07 22.32
CA ASN A 20 3.48 1.25 22.86
C ASN A 20 2.60 0.04 22.49
N ILE A 21 2.02 -0.62 23.49
CA ILE A 21 1.16 -1.79 23.32
C ILE A 21 -0.23 -1.44 23.84
N PRO A 22 -1.27 -1.41 22.98
CA PRO A 22 -2.63 -1.15 23.42
C PRO A 22 -3.13 -2.23 24.39
N SER A 23 -3.79 -1.82 25.47
CA SER A 23 -4.61 -2.72 26.28
C SER A 23 -5.94 -2.95 25.57
N TRP A 24 -6.25 -4.17 25.18
CA TRP A 24 -7.57 -4.49 24.61
C TRP A 24 -8.54 -4.97 25.69
N PRO A 25 -9.85 -4.69 25.57
CA PRO A 25 -10.87 -5.21 26.48
C PRO A 25 -10.88 -6.74 26.53
N ALA A 26 -11.69 -7.29 27.42
CA ALA A 26 -12.01 -8.71 27.38
C ALA A 26 -12.57 -9.07 26.00
N ALA A 27 -12.20 -10.23 25.48
CA ALA A 27 -12.76 -10.79 24.26
C ALA A 27 -14.29 -10.88 24.41
N GLN A 28 -15.03 -10.35 23.44
CA GLN A 28 -16.49 -10.46 23.35
C GLN A 28 -16.87 -11.03 21.99
N GLY A 29 -17.96 -11.81 21.98
CA GLY A 29 -18.47 -12.50 20.80
C GLY A 29 -17.40 -13.28 20.03
N ASN A 30 -17.16 -12.84 18.79
CA ASN A 30 -16.26 -13.53 17.86
C ASN A 30 -14.81 -13.02 17.89
N LEU A 31 -14.55 -11.89 18.55
CA LEU A 31 -13.21 -11.37 18.77
C LEU A 31 -12.62 -12.02 20.02
N LYS A 32 -11.53 -12.78 19.84
CA LYS A 32 -10.92 -13.60 20.89
C LYS A 32 -9.46 -13.22 21.11
N VAL A 33 -8.91 -13.62 22.25
CA VAL A 33 -7.45 -13.68 22.40
C VAL A 33 -6.95 -14.92 21.64
N SER A 34 -5.83 -14.78 20.93
CA SER A 34 -5.27 -15.89 20.17
C SER A 34 -4.87 -17.06 21.08
N ASN A 35 -5.42 -18.23 20.77
CA ASN A 35 -4.99 -19.50 21.38
C ASN A 35 -3.84 -20.16 20.63
N TYR A 36 -3.42 -19.59 19.50
CA TYR A 36 -2.42 -20.16 18.58
C TYR A 36 -1.08 -19.44 18.62
N TYR A 37 -1.04 -18.17 19.02
CA TYR A 37 0.17 -17.38 19.01
C TYR A 37 0.31 -16.50 20.25
N THR A 38 1.54 -16.42 20.78
CA THR A 38 1.98 -15.32 21.65
C THR A 38 3.01 -14.49 20.90
N VAL A 39 2.83 -13.18 20.88
CA VAL A 39 3.81 -12.24 20.34
C VAL A 39 4.42 -11.43 21.49
N LYS A 40 5.74 -11.31 21.47
CA LYS A 40 6.49 -10.45 22.38
C LYS A 40 7.38 -9.51 21.60
N VAL A 41 7.57 -8.30 22.12
CA VAL A 41 8.39 -7.26 21.50
C VAL A 41 9.33 -6.63 22.51
N LYS A 42 10.51 -6.22 22.06
CA LYS A 42 11.45 -5.38 22.81
C LYS A 42 12.21 -4.47 21.88
N GLN A 43 12.74 -3.37 22.40
CA GLN A 43 13.61 -2.47 21.68
C GLN A 43 14.85 -2.17 22.54
N GLY A 44 16.02 -2.19 21.91
CA GLY A 44 17.31 -2.11 22.61
C GLY A 44 17.47 -3.23 23.66
N ASN A 45 17.98 -2.85 24.83
CA ASN A 45 18.24 -3.76 25.95
C ASN A 45 17.02 -3.97 26.88
N SER A 46 15.84 -3.49 26.47
CA SER A 46 14.62 -3.62 27.27
C SER A 46 14.18 -5.08 27.40
N SER A 47 13.46 -5.39 28.48
CA SER A 47 12.77 -6.68 28.64
C SER A 47 11.67 -6.85 27.59
N PHE A 48 11.39 -8.10 27.23
CA PHE A 48 10.27 -8.43 26.35
C PHE A 48 8.93 -8.10 27.00
N GLN A 49 8.09 -7.39 26.26
CA GLN A 49 6.70 -7.12 26.61
C GLN A 49 5.78 -7.96 25.74
N THR A 50 4.74 -8.54 26.33
CA THR A 50 3.76 -9.33 25.58
C THR A 50 2.75 -8.43 24.91
N VAL A 51 2.59 -8.58 23.59
CA VAL A 51 1.50 -7.95 22.84
C VAL A 51 0.28 -8.85 22.97
N LYS A 52 -0.88 -8.29 23.36
CA LYS A 52 -2.13 -9.06 23.36
C LYS A 52 -2.53 -9.36 21.91
N THR A 53 -2.23 -10.56 21.45
CA THR A 53 -2.61 -11.07 20.13
C THR A 53 -4.10 -11.36 20.10
N LEU A 54 -4.83 -10.68 19.22
CA LEU A 54 -6.25 -10.89 18.99
C LEU A 54 -6.46 -11.88 17.84
N MET A 55 -7.65 -12.45 17.76
CA MET A 55 -8.03 -13.46 16.79
C MET A 55 -9.51 -13.37 16.46
N THR A 56 -9.85 -13.56 15.18
CA THR A 56 -11.21 -13.83 14.74
C THR A 56 -11.27 -15.15 13.98
N ASN A 57 -12.46 -15.76 13.90
CA ASN A 57 -12.70 -17.00 13.17
C ASN A 57 -13.42 -16.70 11.87
N SER A 58 -13.18 -17.53 10.85
CA SER A 58 -13.91 -17.50 9.59
C SER A 58 -15.42 -17.56 9.81
N GLN A 59 -16.14 -16.75 9.05
CA GLN A 59 -17.60 -16.70 9.03
C GLN A 59 -18.12 -17.82 8.12
N ASN A 60 -17.97 -19.07 8.58
CA ASN A 60 -18.23 -20.28 7.79
C ASN A 60 -19.64 -20.30 7.16
N GLU A 61 -20.61 -19.71 7.87
CA GLU A 61 -22.00 -19.55 7.48
C GLU A 61 -22.19 -18.62 6.28
N LEU A 62 -21.27 -17.67 6.07
CA LEU A 62 -21.27 -16.72 4.95
C LEU A 62 -20.35 -17.14 3.81
N ILE A 63 -19.74 -18.33 3.88
CA ILE A 63 -18.91 -18.86 2.79
C ILE A 63 -19.76 -19.85 1.98
N ALA A 64 -20.17 -19.47 0.77
CA ALA A 64 -21.01 -20.28 -0.14
C ALA A 64 -20.44 -21.72 -0.37
N SER A 65 -21.30 -22.74 -0.47
CA SER A 65 -20.93 -24.15 -0.79
C SER A 65 -20.96 -24.41 -2.31
N SER A 66 -20.22 -25.33 -2.93
CA SER A 66 -19.74 -26.67 -2.53
C SER A 66 -18.22 -26.90 -2.62
N GLU A 67 -17.44 -25.94 -3.15
CA GLU A 67 -15.97 -26.05 -3.30
C GLU A 67 -15.16 -25.26 -2.24
N ASN A 68 -15.82 -24.42 -1.42
CA ASN A 68 -15.16 -23.49 -0.49
C ASN A 68 -14.85 -24.07 0.90
N ASN A 69 -14.82 -25.39 1.08
CA ASN A 69 -14.41 -25.99 2.35
C ASN A 69 -12.99 -25.55 2.75
N LEU A 70 -12.14 -25.20 1.77
CA LEU A 70 -10.79 -24.67 1.95
C LEU A 70 -10.75 -23.41 2.83
N PHE A 71 -11.79 -22.57 2.79
CA PHE A 71 -11.81 -21.25 3.45
C PHE A 71 -12.57 -21.24 4.79
N LYS A 72 -13.23 -22.34 5.14
CA LYS A 72 -13.89 -22.53 6.44
C LYS A 72 -12.90 -22.92 7.54
N ASP A 73 -13.27 -22.78 8.80
CA ASP A 73 -12.48 -23.20 9.99
C ASP A 73 -11.08 -22.60 10.05
N ARG A 74 -10.94 -21.36 9.60
CA ARG A 74 -9.68 -20.61 9.61
C ARG A 74 -9.73 -19.53 10.68
N THR A 75 -8.56 -19.07 11.10
CA THR A 75 -8.46 -17.94 12.03
C THR A 75 -7.51 -16.88 11.52
N PHE A 76 -7.88 -15.62 11.76
CA PHE A 76 -7.05 -14.46 11.46
C PHE A 76 -6.57 -13.88 12.78
N ASN A 77 -5.28 -14.04 13.07
CA ASN A 77 -4.65 -13.56 14.30
C ASN A 77 -3.84 -12.32 14.00
N PHE A 78 -3.85 -11.34 14.91
CA PHE A 78 -3.09 -10.11 14.73
C PHE A 78 -2.55 -9.56 16.04
N ALA A 79 -1.34 -9.01 16.00
CA ALA A 79 -0.65 -8.43 17.13
C ALA A 79 -0.31 -6.96 16.85
N PRO A 80 -1.18 -6.01 17.28
CA PRO A 80 -0.97 -4.59 17.06
C PRO A 80 -0.10 -3.96 18.16
N PHE A 81 0.91 -3.20 17.76
CA PHE A 81 1.69 -2.34 18.63
C PHE A 81 2.27 -1.17 17.83
N SER A 82 2.91 -0.22 18.50
CA SER A 82 3.64 0.86 17.84
C SER A 82 5.04 0.98 18.40
N PHE A 83 6.00 1.42 17.59
CA PHE A 83 7.35 1.69 18.06
C PHE A 83 7.98 2.91 17.38
N ASN A 84 8.97 3.50 18.03
CA ASN A 84 9.74 4.61 17.48
C ASN A 84 11.00 4.06 16.78
N PRO A 85 11.09 4.05 15.44
CA PRO A 85 12.28 3.55 14.74
C PRO A 85 13.56 4.35 15.08
N ALA A 86 13.44 5.61 15.49
CA ALA A 86 14.60 6.40 15.93
C ALA A 86 15.23 5.88 17.23
N ALA A 87 14.51 5.07 18.01
CA ALA A 87 15.05 4.37 19.19
C ALA A 87 15.70 3.01 18.84
N GLY A 88 15.89 2.70 17.55
CA GLY A 88 16.53 1.50 17.03
C GLY A 88 15.55 0.45 16.52
N ALA A 89 16.06 -0.71 16.09
CA ALA A 89 15.21 -1.80 15.61
C ALA A 89 14.38 -2.44 16.75
N VAL A 90 13.11 -2.75 16.47
CA VAL A 90 12.30 -3.59 17.36
C VAL A 90 12.58 -5.07 17.09
N THR A 91 12.79 -5.83 18.16
CA THR A 91 12.92 -7.29 18.11
C THR A 91 11.56 -7.91 18.42
N ILE A 92 11.08 -8.76 17.53
CA ILE A 92 9.78 -9.45 17.65
C ILE A 92 10.06 -10.93 17.85
N GLN A 93 9.44 -11.52 18.87
CA GLN A 93 9.48 -12.93 19.16
C GLN A 93 8.07 -13.51 19.03
N VAL A 94 7.91 -14.51 18.17
CA VAL A 94 6.64 -15.19 17.93
C VAL A 94 6.73 -16.62 18.45
N ILE A 95 5.84 -16.95 19.38
CA ILE A 95 5.71 -18.27 19.98
C ILE A 95 4.42 -18.89 19.48
N LYS A 96 4.51 -20.06 18.85
CA LYS A 96 3.33 -20.87 18.49
C LYS A 96 2.79 -21.61 19.71
N LYS A 97 1.48 -21.76 19.79
CA LYS A 97 0.71 -22.45 20.83
C LYS A 97 -0.30 -23.41 20.20
N ASN A 98 -0.63 -24.48 20.91
CA ASN A 98 -1.78 -25.35 20.61
C ASN A 98 -1.91 -25.82 19.15
N MET A 99 -0.78 -25.93 18.44
CA MET A 99 -0.66 -26.54 17.12
C MET A 99 0.35 -27.66 17.21
N SER A 100 -0.08 -28.88 16.89
CA SER A 100 0.79 -30.05 16.78
C SER A 100 1.83 -29.84 15.68
N GLY A 101 2.94 -30.57 15.77
CA GLY A 101 4.11 -30.34 14.92
C GLY A 101 5.14 -29.40 15.57
N ASN A 102 6.40 -29.60 15.23
CA ASN A 102 7.53 -28.83 15.77
C ASN A 102 8.20 -28.08 14.62
N VAL A 103 8.80 -26.92 14.90
CA VAL A 103 9.79 -26.31 13.99
C VAL A 103 11.06 -27.18 14.09
N THR A 104 11.01 -28.37 13.51
CA THR A 104 12.14 -29.30 13.47
C THR A 104 13.22 -28.68 12.60
N ASN A 105 14.47 -28.85 13.03
CA ASN A 105 15.68 -28.68 12.23
C ASN A 105 16.14 -27.26 11.80
N ASN A 106 15.30 -26.24 11.58
CA ASN A 106 15.79 -24.84 11.45
C ASN A 106 14.64 -23.81 11.43
N ALA A 107 14.97 -22.51 11.55
CA ALA A 107 14.04 -21.40 11.35
C ALA A 107 13.41 -21.36 9.95
N ALA A 108 13.95 -22.12 8.98
CA ALA A 108 13.49 -22.21 7.60
C ALA A 108 12.00 -22.59 7.46
N ASN A 109 11.45 -23.37 8.40
CA ASN A 109 10.02 -23.77 8.39
C ASN A 109 9.07 -22.67 8.90
N VAL A 110 9.54 -21.42 8.99
CA VAL A 110 8.70 -20.27 9.28
C VAL A 110 8.89 -19.27 8.16
N GLU A 111 7.83 -18.90 7.48
CA GLU A 111 7.87 -17.83 6.50
C GLU A 111 7.61 -16.49 7.17
N LEU A 112 8.36 -15.49 6.71
CA LEU A 112 8.14 -14.09 7.05
C LEU A 112 7.97 -13.34 5.75
N MET A 113 6.78 -12.80 5.53
CA MET A 113 6.53 -11.96 4.37
C MET A 113 6.67 -10.49 4.79
N ASN A 114 7.42 -9.70 4.00
CA ASN A 114 7.65 -8.26 4.22
C ASN A 114 8.45 -7.89 5.49
N ALA A 115 9.37 -8.76 5.97
CA ALA A 115 10.28 -8.46 7.08
C ALA A 115 11.62 -7.83 6.59
N ASP A 116 12.36 -7.16 7.48
CA ASP A 116 13.64 -6.49 7.15
C ASP A 116 14.85 -7.42 6.97
N GLY A 117 14.71 -8.71 7.27
CA GLY A 117 15.85 -9.62 7.21
C GLY A 117 15.55 -11.02 7.73
N SER A 118 16.61 -11.75 8.05
CA SER A 118 16.52 -13.15 8.45
C SER A 118 15.89 -13.32 9.83
N LYS A 119 15.28 -14.49 10.02
CA LYS A 119 14.71 -14.95 11.28
C LYS A 119 15.65 -15.92 11.97
N THR A 120 15.63 -15.92 13.30
CA THR A 120 16.39 -16.84 14.13
C THR A 120 15.44 -17.75 14.89
N LYS A 121 15.74 -19.06 14.89
CA LYS A 121 15.04 -20.02 15.74
C LYS A 121 15.53 -19.85 17.17
N ILE A 122 14.59 -19.68 18.11
CA ILE A 122 14.88 -19.62 19.55
C ILE A 122 14.58 -20.97 20.21
N SER A 123 13.51 -21.63 19.79
CA SER A 123 13.15 -22.98 20.25
C SER A 123 12.31 -23.70 19.17
N ASN A 124 11.90 -24.94 19.42
CA ASN A 124 11.03 -25.69 18.50
C ASN A 124 9.65 -25.04 18.27
N THR A 125 9.27 -24.06 19.08
CA THR A 125 7.98 -23.37 18.98
C THR A 125 8.14 -21.86 18.81
N THR A 126 9.38 -21.35 18.72
CA THR A 126 9.63 -19.92 18.84
C THR A 126 10.64 -19.42 17.82
N VAL A 127 10.27 -18.38 17.10
CA VAL A 127 11.17 -17.63 16.20
C VAL A 127 11.27 -16.16 16.61
N GLN A 128 12.35 -15.53 16.19
CA GLN A 128 12.60 -14.11 16.41
C GLN A 128 13.08 -13.46 15.12
N PHE A 129 12.69 -12.21 14.89
CA PHE A 129 13.19 -11.37 13.81
C PHE A 129 13.19 -9.90 14.26
N LYS A 130 13.77 -9.02 13.43
CA LYS A 130 13.85 -7.59 13.71
C LYS A 130 13.13 -6.78 12.65
N LEU A 131 12.59 -5.64 13.05
CA LEU A 131 12.13 -4.58 12.16
C LEU A 131 12.88 -3.28 12.47
N ASN A 132 13.49 -2.71 11.44
CA ASN A 132 14.18 -1.42 11.47
C ASN A 132 13.20 -0.26 11.27
N SER A 133 12.08 -0.51 10.57
CA SER A 133 11.03 0.47 10.35
C SER A 133 9.63 -0.12 10.56
N PRO A 134 8.63 0.70 10.92
CA PRO A 134 7.24 0.30 11.00
C PRO A 134 6.73 -0.29 9.68
N LYS A 135 6.13 -1.49 9.75
CA LYS A 135 5.58 -2.23 8.61
C LYS A 135 4.71 -3.40 9.08
N TYR A 136 4.05 -4.04 8.12
CA TYR A 136 3.13 -5.15 8.37
C TYR A 136 3.72 -6.45 7.85
N VAL A 137 3.86 -7.43 8.74
CA VAL A 137 4.56 -8.70 8.48
C VAL A 137 3.61 -9.87 8.71
N ALA A 138 3.52 -10.76 7.73
CA ALA A 138 2.86 -12.04 7.92
C ALA A 138 3.86 -13.08 8.44
N VAL A 139 3.43 -13.89 9.40
CA VAL A 139 4.24 -14.96 9.98
C VAL A 139 3.49 -16.27 9.81
N ASN A 140 4.08 -17.21 9.08
CA ASN A 140 3.47 -18.52 8.88
C ASN A 140 4.40 -19.63 9.35
N PHE A 141 3.93 -20.45 10.30
CA PHE A 141 4.61 -21.68 10.67
C PHE A 141 4.15 -22.78 9.70
N GLN A 142 5.08 -23.26 8.87
CA GLN A 142 4.84 -24.29 7.86
C GLN A 142 4.73 -25.67 8.51
N LEU A 143 3.60 -25.90 9.19
CA LEU A 143 3.24 -27.16 9.88
C LEU A 143 1.96 -27.72 9.26
N ASP A 144 1.84 -29.04 9.15
CA ASP A 144 0.63 -29.68 8.62
C ASP A 144 -0.63 -29.25 9.38
N ALA A 145 -0.53 -29.10 10.71
CA ALA A 145 -1.64 -28.62 11.55
C ALA A 145 -2.07 -27.17 11.27
N ASN A 146 -1.20 -26.37 10.64
CA ASN A 146 -1.46 -24.98 10.24
C ASN A 146 -1.77 -24.84 8.74
N LYS A 147 -1.85 -25.95 8.01
CA LYS A 147 -2.27 -25.98 6.61
C LYS A 147 -3.73 -26.40 6.51
N LYS A 148 -4.40 -25.90 5.48
CA LYS A 148 -5.68 -26.43 5.03
C LYS A 148 -5.58 -26.63 3.53
N SER A 149 -5.93 -27.83 3.06
CA SER A 149 -5.75 -28.21 1.66
C SER A 149 -7.05 -28.78 1.08
N ASN A 150 -7.32 -28.48 -0.18
CA ASN A 150 -8.46 -29.02 -0.93
C ASN A 150 -8.12 -29.00 -2.43
N ASN A 151 -8.37 -30.11 -3.15
CA ASN A 151 -8.12 -30.24 -4.59
C ASN A 151 -6.72 -29.75 -5.05
N GLY A 152 -5.68 -30.04 -4.27
CA GLY A 152 -4.30 -29.65 -4.61
C GLY A 152 -3.94 -28.19 -4.29
N HIS A 153 -4.86 -27.38 -3.77
CA HIS A 153 -4.60 -26.04 -3.26
C HIS A 153 -4.40 -26.06 -1.75
N GLU A 154 -3.47 -25.25 -1.24
CA GLU A 154 -3.18 -25.11 0.18
C GLU A 154 -3.30 -23.65 0.63
N VAL A 155 -3.88 -23.42 1.81
CA VAL A 155 -3.97 -22.11 2.46
C VAL A 155 -3.57 -22.20 3.94
N ILE A 156 -3.24 -21.05 4.52
CA ILE A 156 -2.86 -20.97 5.94
C ILE A 156 -4.10 -21.07 6.83
N LYS A 157 -4.14 -22.05 7.73
CA LYS A 157 -5.29 -22.27 8.63
C LYS A 157 -5.38 -21.21 9.73
N HIS A 158 -4.29 -20.96 10.44
CA HIS A 158 -4.21 -19.97 11.53
C HIS A 158 -3.23 -18.87 11.12
N MET A 159 -3.73 -17.86 10.42
CA MET A 159 -2.95 -16.73 9.91
C MET A 159 -2.46 -15.85 11.06
N LEU A 160 -1.27 -15.27 10.95
CA LEU A 160 -0.76 -14.27 11.90
C LEU A 160 -0.20 -13.06 11.17
N MET A 161 -0.72 -11.88 11.51
CA MET A 161 -0.18 -10.58 11.13
C MET A 161 0.43 -9.85 12.32
N ILE A 162 1.61 -9.28 12.12
CA ILE A 162 2.22 -8.30 13.01
C ILE A 162 1.93 -6.91 12.47
N PHE A 163 1.19 -6.11 13.24
CA PHE A 163 0.89 -4.72 12.89
C PHE A 163 1.76 -3.79 13.72
N ALA A 164 2.97 -3.53 13.22
CA ALA A 164 3.94 -2.65 13.86
C ALA A 164 3.83 -1.24 13.27
N ASP A 165 3.05 -0.37 13.91
CA ASP A 165 2.84 1.00 13.45
C ASP A 165 3.91 1.98 13.98
N PRO A 166 4.14 3.12 13.32
CA PRO A 166 4.98 4.19 13.86
C PRO A 166 4.28 4.85 15.06
N ILE A 167 5.04 5.43 16.01
CA ILE A 167 4.48 6.31 17.06
C ILE A 167 4.37 7.74 16.48
N ASN A 168 3.15 8.23 16.30
CA ASN A 168 2.89 9.55 15.69
C ASN A 168 1.83 10.31 16.48
N SER A 169 2.01 11.63 16.57
CA SER A 169 1.07 12.54 17.21
C SER A 169 -0.19 12.78 16.38
N ASP A 170 -0.19 12.52 15.06
CA ASP A 170 -1.32 12.75 14.17
C ASP A 170 -2.52 11.81 14.44
N LEU A 171 -2.33 10.78 15.26
CA LEU A 171 -3.33 9.82 15.70
C LEU A 171 -3.78 10.04 17.17
N ASN A 172 -3.26 11.07 17.84
CA ASN A 172 -3.68 11.43 19.18
C ASN A 172 -5.14 11.91 19.19
N GLU A 173 -5.77 11.83 20.37
CA GLU A 173 -7.13 12.33 20.55
C GLU A 173 -7.22 13.82 20.16
N PRO A 174 -8.22 14.21 19.35
CA PRO A 174 -8.43 15.61 19.02
C PRO A 174 -8.85 16.45 20.21
N SER A 175 -8.36 17.68 20.25
CA SER A 175 -8.93 18.77 21.04
C SER A 175 -10.02 19.51 20.23
N GLY A 176 -10.95 20.16 20.94
CA GLY A 176 -11.99 21.00 20.32
C GLY A 176 -13.33 21.00 21.09
N SER A 177 -14.21 21.92 20.72
CA SER A 177 -15.61 21.97 21.15
C SER A 177 -16.47 20.93 20.42
N GLY A 178 -17.74 20.76 20.82
CA GLY A 178 -18.66 19.82 20.15
C GLY A 178 -18.28 18.35 20.33
N LYS A 179 -17.47 18.06 21.36
CA LYS A 179 -16.96 16.73 21.67
C LYS A 179 -17.99 15.88 22.41
N VAL A 180 -18.28 14.71 21.85
CA VAL A 180 -19.12 13.67 22.44
C VAL A 180 -18.26 12.45 22.71
N VAL A 181 -18.12 12.08 23.99
CA VAL A 181 -17.52 10.80 24.37
C VAL A 181 -18.64 9.77 24.40
N TYR A 182 -18.54 8.75 23.56
CA TYR A 182 -19.54 7.70 23.47
C TYR A 182 -19.65 6.92 24.79
N SER A 183 -20.89 6.63 25.17
CA SER A 183 -21.26 5.78 26.30
C SER A 183 -22.62 5.12 26.02
N ASN A 184 -23.03 4.19 26.89
CA ASN A 184 -24.35 3.53 26.81
C ASN A 184 -25.54 4.48 27.00
N SER A 185 -25.32 5.75 27.38
CA SER A 185 -26.37 6.78 27.43
C SER A 185 -26.34 7.76 26.25
N THR A 186 -25.28 7.74 25.42
CA THR A 186 -25.20 8.60 24.23
C THR A 186 -26.34 8.27 23.26
N THR A 187 -27.10 9.27 22.83
CA THR A 187 -28.20 9.08 21.86
C THR A 187 -27.70 9.13 20.42
N GLN A 188 -28.47 8.59 19.47
CA GLN A 188 -28.15 8.69 18.04
C GLN A 188 -27.98 10.14 17.58
N ASN A 189 -28.85 11.04 18.06
CA ASN A 189 -28.77 12.46 17.74
C ASN A 189 -27.51 13.13 18.30
N GLN A 190 -27.03 12.73 19.48
CA GLN A 190 -25.77 13.23 20.01
C GLN A 190 -24.57 12.75 19.17
N MET A 191 -24.54 11.47 18.76
CA MET A 191 -23.48 10.98 17.88
C MET A 191 -23.48 11.68 16.52
N ARG A 192 -24.65 11.77 15.88
CA ARG A 192 -24.82 12.39 14.56
C ARG A 192 -24.34 13.85 14.52
N ASN A 193 -24.61 14.60 15.59
CA ASN A 193 -24.29 16.02 15.67
C ASN A 193 -22.94 16.31 16.34
N ALA A 194 -22.16 15.29 16.68
CA ALA A 194 -20.84 15.49 17.26
C ALA A 194 -19.88 16.07 16.21
N ASP A 195 -19.17 17.14 16.58
CA ASP A 195 -18.02 17.60 15.80
C ASP A 195 -16.83 16.66 16.02
N ILE A 196 -16.72 16.14 17.24
CA ILE A 196 -15.71 15.17 17.64
C ILE A 196 -16.42 14.02 18.37
N LEU A 197 -16.43 12.83 17.78
CA LEU A 197 -16.94 11.62 18.40
C LEU A 197 -15.78 10.75 18.91
N VAL A 198 -15.75 10.47 20.20
CA VAL A 198 -14.67 9.74 20.87
C VAL A 198 -15.15 8.40 21.41
N PHE A 199 -14.48 7.32 20.98
CA PHE A 199 -14.59 6.00 21.58
C PHE A 199 -13.35 5.72 22.43
N ARG A 200 -13.54 5.58 23.74
CA ARG A 200 -12.46 5.28 24.69
C ARG A 200 -12.02 3.82 24.63
N ASN A 201 -10.94 3.48 25.31
CA ASN A 201 -10.57 2.09 25.52
C ASN A 201 -11.75 1.33 26.16
N GLY A 202 -12.08 0.16 25.62
CA GLY A 202 -13.26 -0.60 26.02
C GLY A 202 -14.01 -1.16 24.82
N TYR A 203 -15.05 -1.94 25.11
CA TYR A 203 -15.94 -2.50 24.11
C TYR A 203 -17.20 -1.64 24.00
N HIS A 204 -17.58 -1.28 22.76
CA HIS A 204 -18.69 -0.38 22.44
C HIS A 204 -19.61 -1.04 21.42
N ASP A 205 -20.74 -1.59 21.89
CA ASP A 205 -21.74 -2.16 21.00
C ASP A 205 -22.67 -1.09 20.44
N VAL A 206 -22.33 -0.52 19.29
CA VAL A 206 -23.14 0.52 18.64
C VAL A 206 -24.30 -0.12 17.89
N VAL A 207 -24.06 -1.23 17.19
CA VAL A 207 -25.08 -1.95 16.41
C VAL A 207 -26.15 -2.55 17.30
N GLY A 208 -25.79 -3.13 18.45
CA GLY A 208 -26.77 -3.64 19.41
C GLY A 208 -27.73 -2.56 19.93
N ARG A 209 -27.33 -1.28 19.86
CA ARG A 209 -28.13 -0.14 20.33
C ARG A 209 -28.93 0.55 19.22
N PHE A 210 -28.36 0.67 18.02
CA PHE A 210 -28.93 1.48 16.94
C PHE A 210 -29.23 0.70 15.66
N GLY A 211 -28.99 -0.61 15.66
CA GLY A 211 -29.21 -1.50 14.52
C GLY A 211 -28.54 -0.96 13.26
N LEU A 212 -29.31 -0.97 12.16
CA LEU A 212 -28.89 -0.51 10.83
C LEU A 212 -28.43 0.94 10.75
N GLN A 213 -28.71 1.77 11.74
CA GLN A 213 -28.27 3.17 11.70
C GLN A 213 -26.77 3.29 11.98
N GLY A 214 -26.18 2.37 12.75
CA GLY A 214 -24.76 2.40 13.10
C GLY A 214 -24.31 3.77 13.63
N ILE A 215 -23.07 4.15 13.28
CA ILE A 215 -22.49 5.45 13.60
C ILE A 215 -22.76 6.41 12.44
N GLN A 216 -23.72 7.31 12.60
CA GLN A 216 -23.98 8.35 11.61
C GLN A 216 -23.15 9.59 11.90
N ILE A 217 -22.57 10.20 10.87
CA ILE A 217 -21.76 11.41 10.98
C ILE A 217 -22.09 12.42 9.89
N ARG A 218 -21.89 13.70 10.21
CA ARG A 218 -22.08 14.83 9.29
C ARG A 218 -20.75 15.33 8.73
N ALA A 219 -20.83 16.24 7.75
CA ALA A 219 -19.66 16.92 7.21
C ALA A 219 -18.78 17.54 8.31
N GLY A 220 -17.46 17.44 8.17
CA GLY A 220 -16.50 18.00 9.12
C GLY A 220 -16.26 17.20 10.40
N ALA A 221 -17.00 16.10 10.63
CA ALA A 221 -16.88 15.32 11.86
C ALA A 221 -15.51 14.62 11.98
N LYS A 222 -15.01 14.55 13.22
CA LYS A 222 -13.82 13.77 13.59
C LYS A 222 -14.24 12.59 14.45
N VAL A 223 -14.03 11.37 13.98
CA VAL A 223 -14.28 10.14 14.73
C VAL A 223 -12.95 9.57 15.20
N TRP A 224 -12.74 9.53 16.51
CA TRP A 224 -11.49 9.04 17.10
C TRP A 224 -11.69 7.76 17.90
N LEU A 225 -10.94 6.72 17.54
CA LEU A 225 -10.95 5.41 18.17
C LEU A 225 -9.67 5.23 18.98
N ALA A 226 -9.78 5.30 20.31
CA ALA A 226 -8.64 5.15 21.21
C ALA A 226 -7.90 3.83 21.00
N PRO A 227 -6.58 3.76 21.29
CA PRO A 227 -5.88 2.48 21.40
C PRO A 227 -6.61 1.56 22.39
N GLY A 228 -7.01 0.37 21.93
CA GLY A 228 -7.80 -0.57 22.73
C GLY A 228 -9.32 -0.35 22.72
N ALA A 229 -9.84 0.62 21.96
CA ALA A 229 -11.28 0.68 21.68
C ALA A 229 -11.65 -0.44 20.71
N VAL A 230 -12.71 -1.19 21.02
CA VAL A 230 -13.39 -2.10 20.09
C VAL A 230 -14.79 -1.54 19.88
N VAL A 231 -15.07 -1.08 18.66
CA VAL A 231 -16.33 -0.44 18.29
C VAL A 231 -17.08 -1.39 17.37
N ALA A 232 -18.10 -2.07 17.89
CA ALA A 232 -18.93 -2.95 17.08
C ALA A 232 -19.94 -2.13 16.27
N GLY A 233 -19.64 -1.92 14.99
CA GLY A 233 -20.52 -1.24 14.03
C GLY A 233 -19.86 -0.73 12.76
N SER A 234 -20.60 0.08 12.01
CA SER A 234 -20.19 0.75 10.78
C SER A 234 -20.33 2.26 10.92
N ILE A 235 -19.64 3.01 10.06
CA ILE A 235 -19.72 4.47 9.97
C ILE A 235 -20.38 4.86 8.65
N SER A 236 -21.40 5.72 8.69
CA SER A 236 -22.06 6.24 7.49
C SER A 236 -22.20 7.76 7.53
N GLY A 237 -22.01 8.39 6.37
CA GLY A 237 -22.27 9.82 6.19
C GLY A 237 -23.77 10.10 6.05
N VAL A 238 -24.26 11.17 6.66
CA VAL A 238 -25.64 11.65 6.49
C VAL A 238 -25.68 13.04 5.84
N ASN A 239 -26.59 13.22 4.88
CA ASN A 239 -26.92 14.52 4.32
C ASN A 239 -27.89 15.27 5.26
N ASN A 240 -27.76 16.60 5.37
CA ASN A 240 -28.62 17.45 6.20
C ASN A 240 -30.09 17.49 5.73
N ASN A 241 -30.39 17.04 4.50
CA ASN A 241 -31.71 17.21 3.86
C ASN A 241 -32.58 15.94 3.75
N ASN A 242 -32.22 14.80 4.37
CA ASN A 242 -32.97 13.53 4.20
C ASN A 242 -33.16 13.09 2.71
N GLU A 243 -32.39 13.65 1.78
CA GLU A 243 -32.45 13.30 0.36
C GLU A 243 -32.02 11.83 0.18
N LYS A 244 -32.81 11.07 -0.58
CA LYS A 244 -32.42 9.72 -1.02
C LYS A 244 -31.22 9.87 -1.97
N GLY A 245 -30.05 9.37 -1.58
CA GLY A 245 -28.80 9.46 -2.34
C GLY A 245 -27.63 8.81 -1.61
N PHE A 246 -26.43 8.81 -2.22
CA PHE A 246 -25.20 8.24 -1.65
C PHE A 246 -24.89 8.81 -0.25
N ASN A 247 -24.16 8.09 0.59
CA ASN A 247 -23.82 8.61 1.93
C ASN A 247 -22.81 9.77 1.80
N HIS A 248 -23.29 11.00 2.00
CA HIS A 248 -22.52 12.24 1.81
C HIS A 248 -22.13 12.85 3.17
N ALA A 249 -20.83 12.89 3.49
CA ALA A 249 -20.29 13.67 4.61
C ALA A 249 -18.84 14.11 4.30
N PRO A 250 -18.62 15.23 3.58
CA PRO A 250 -17.28 15.68 3.20
C PRO A 250 -16.47 16.20 4.39
N ASN A 251 -15.15 16.28 4.20
CA ASN A 251 -14.19 16.83 5.18
C ASN A 251 -14.17 16.09 6.52
N VAL A 252 -14.46 14.78 6.50
CA VAL A 252 -14.47 13.91 7.69
C VAL A 252 -13.08 13.35 7.96
N GLU A 253 -12.75 13.18 9.24
CA GLU A 253 -11.57 12.43 9.67
C GLU A 253 -11.97 11.24 10.57
N ILE A 254 -11.51 10.03 10.25
CA ILE A 254 -11.70 8.82 11.06
C ILE A 254 -10.33 8.26 11.40
N TYR A 255 -9.93 8.26 12.67
CA TYR A 255 -8.55 7.93 13.01
C TYR A 255 -8.33 7.43 14.43
N GLY A 256 -7.13 6.94 14.69
CA GLY A 256 -6.70 6.44 15.99
C GLY A 256 -6.03 5.08 15.85
N ARG A 257 -6.20 4.21 16.85
CA ARG A 257 -5.64 2.85 16.87
C ARG A 257 -6.60 1.80 17.41
N GLY A 258 -7.88 2.15 17.51
CA GLY A 258 -8.93 1.20 17.85
C GLY A 258 -9.36 0.34 16.66
N LEU A 259 -10.21 -0.63 16.97
CA LEU A 259 -10.79 -1.59 16.04
C LEU A 259 -12.25 -1.21 15.79
N LEU A 260 -12.59 -0.89 14.55
CA LEU A 260 -13.96 -0.92 14.03
C LEU A 260 -14.27 -2.36 13.62
N TYR A 261 -15.28 -2.95 14.24
CA TYR A 261 -15.52 -4.38 14.21
C TYR A 261 -16.94 -4.70 13.76
N MET A 262 -17.12 -5.51 12.72
CA MET A 262 -18.47 -5.86 12.26
C MET A 262 -18.89 -7.27 12.65
N GLY A 263 -17.99 -8.04 13.29
CA GLY A 263 -18.22 -9.45 13.58
C GLY A 263 -19.13 -9.78 14.77
N GLU A 264 -19.68 -8.82 15.53
CA GLU A 264 -20.44 -9.13 16.76
C GLU A 264 -21.93 -9.49 16.51
N HIS A 265 -22.51 -9.18 15.34
CA HIS A 265 -23.95 -9.37 15.08
C HIS A 265 -24.27 -10.37 13.97
N ARG A 266 -23.42 -11.39 13.79
CA ARG A 266 -23.49 -12.39 12.70
C ARG A 266 -24.79 -13.21 12.66
N ASN A 267 -25.47 -13.38 13.81
CA ASN A 267 -26.51 -14.41 14.00
C ASN A 267 -27.73 -13.94 14.84
N ASN A 268 -28.29 -12.74 14.66
CA ASN A 268 -29.52 -12.41 15.40
C ASN A 268 -30.75 -13.17 14.85
N VAL A 269 -30.90 -14.41 15.32
CA VAL A 269 -31.92 -15.41 14.94
C VAL A 269 -33.35 -14.95 15.24
N ASN A 270 -33.52 -13.99 16.17
CA ASN A 270 -34.83 -13.49 16.56
C ASN A 270 -35.38 -12.40 15.61
N ASN A 271 -34.54 -11.89 14.70
CA ASN A 271 -34.97 -10.95 13.67
C ASN A 271 -34.10 -11.11 12.41
N PRO A 272 -34.40 -12.11 11.55
CA PRO A 272 -33.65 -12.39 10.32
C PRO A 272 -33.63 -11.24 9.30
N ASN A 273 -34.32 -10.12 9.58
CA ASN A 273 -34.45 -8.93 8.74
C ASN A 273 -33.78 -7.66 9.31
N SER A 274 -32.84 -7.78 10.26
CA SER A 274 -32.27 -6.61 10.98
C SER A 274 -30.82 -6.21 10.65
N GLY A 275 -30.24 -6.69 9.54
CA GLY A 275 -28.89 -6.35 9.08
C GLY A 275 -28.75 -6.46 7.56
N PRO A 276 -27.87 -5.69 6.88
CA PRO A 276 -27.58 -5.88 5.47
C PRO A 276 -26.58 -7.04 5.37
N PHE A 277 -27.09 -8.24 5.57
CA PHE A 277 -26.28 -9.44 5.57
C PHE A 277 -26.00 -9.86 4.14
N TRP A 278 -24.75 -10.20 3.83
CA TRP A 278 -24.48 -10.97 2.63
C TRP A 278 -25.21 -12.31 2.71
N ARG A 279 -26.14 -12.53 1.78
CA ARG A 279 -26.89 -13.78 1.66
C ARG A 279 -26.41 -14.49 0.40
N PRO A 280 -25.80 -15.69 0.52
CA PRO A 280 -25.35 -16.44 -0.65
C PRO A 280 -26.47 -16.75 -1.66
N ASN A 281 -27.72 -16.77 -1.21
CA ASN A 281 -28.90 -17.07 -2.03
C ASN A 281 -29.70 -15.82 -2.47
N ASP A 282 -29.31 -14.62 -2.02
CA ASP A 282 -30.03 -13.38 -2.28
C ASP A 282 -29.07 -12.17 -2.26
N PRO A 283 -28.19 -12.05 -3.27
CA PRO A 283 -27.16 -11.02 -3.32
C PRO A 283 -27.73 -9.60 -3.52
N ASP A 284 -28.96 -9.46 -4.01
CA ASP A 284 -29.58 -8.17 -4.36
C ASP A 284 -30.36 -7.53 -3.18
N TYR A 285 -30.68 -8.29 -2.12
CA TYR A 285 -31.44 -7.80 -0.95
C TYR A 285 -30.75 -6.69 -0.15
N VAL A 286 -29.47 -6.42 -0.42
CA VAL A 286 -28.58 -5.66 0.47
C VAL A 286 -28.56 -4.16 0.18
N HIS A 287 -29.20 -3.68 -0.89
CA HIS A 287 -29.09 -2.29 -1.35
C HIS A 287 -29.89 -1.21 -0.57
N SER A 288 -30.59 -1.54 0.52
CA SER A 288 -31.39 -0.56 1.26
C SER A 288 -31.11 -0.54 2.78
N GLY A 289 -30.01 0.10 3.21
CA GLY A 289 -29.76 0.39 4.63
C GLY A 289 -28.34 0.88 4.94
N ALA A 290 -28.18 1.70 6.00
CA ALA A 290 -26.93 2.42 6.34
C ALA A 290 -25.76 1.55 6.86
N MET A 291 -25.72 0.26 6.56
CA MET A 291 -24.60 -0.64 6.89
C MET A 291 -24.13 -1.53 5.74
N THR A 292 -24.29 -1.11 4.47
CA THR A 292 -23.74 -1.84 3.32
C THR A 292 -22.21 -1.89 3.30
N GLU A 293 -21.52 -1.00 4.01
CA GLU A 293 -20.06 -0.98 4.09
C GLU A 293 -19.58 -0.75 5.53
N ALA A 294 -18.32 -1.09 5.83
CA ALA A 294 -17.73 -0.76 7.13
C ALA A 294 -17.62 0.76 7.33
N ILE A 295 -17.19 1.46 6.27
CA ILE A 295 -17.19 2.91 6.20
C ILE A 295 -17.83 3.32 4.88
N SER A 296 -19.03 3.90 4.97
CA SER A 296 -19.87 4.28 3.84
C SER A 296 -19.92 5.79 3.68
N LEU A 297 -19.07 6.28 2.78
CA LEU A 297 -18.87 7.71 2.49
C LEU A 297 -18.68 7.94 0.98
N GLU A 298 -19.33 7.12 0.14
CA GLU A 298 -19.20 7.12 -1.32
C GLU A 298 -19.40 8.51 -1.95
N GLY A 299 -20.33 9.30 -1.40
CA GLY A 299 -20.62 10.65 -1.87
C GLY A 299 -19.73 11.75 -1.26
N ALA A 300 -18.81 11.40 -0.36
CA ALA A 300 -18.03 12.37 0.41
C ALA A 300 -16.70 12.72 -0.27
N LYS A 301 -16.31 13.99 -0.23
CA LYS A 301 -14.99 14.47 -0.65
C LYS A 301 -14.09 14.76 0.53
N ASN A 302 -12.77 14.69 0.35
CA ASN A 302 -11.77 15.06 1.37
C ASN A 302 -11.87 14.25 2.67
N VAL A 303 -12.13 12.94 2.57
CA VAL A 303 -12.19 12.05 3.73
C VAL A 303 -10.79 11.55 4.09
N LYS A 304 -10.42 11.62 5.37
CA LYS A 304 -9.14 11.09 5.86
C LYS A 304 -9.36 9.94 6.84
N ILE A 305 -8.88 8.75 6.52
CA ILE A 305 -8.97 7.57 7.37
C ILE A 305 -7.56 7.11 7.74
N ARG A 306 -7.22 7.14 9.04
CA ARG A 306 -5.83 6.95 9.47
C ARG A 306 -5.66 6.03 10.68
N GLY A 307 -4.79 5.03 10.58
CA GLY A 307 -4.30 4.24 11.71
C GLY A 307 -5.25 3.19 12.30
N ILE A 308 -6.56 3.27 12.06
CA ILE A 308 -7.54 2.34 12.63
C ILE A 308 -7.39 0.91 12.06
N ILE A 309 -8.00 -0.04 12.75
CA ILE A 309 -8.19 -1.41 12.28
C ILE A 309 -9.67 -1.58 11.93
N VAL A 310 -9.97 -2.21 10.80
CA VAL A 310 -11.33 -2.54 10.34
C VAL A 310 -11.40 -4.05 10.12
N GLY A 311 -12.20 -4.75 10.91
CA GLY A 311 -12.13 -6.20 10.99
C GLY A 311 -13.46 -6.92 10.83
N ASP A 312 -13.39 -8.13 10.27
CA ASP A 312 -14.51 -9.04 10.05
C ASP A 312 -15.65 -8.38 9.31
N LEU A 313 -15.32 -7.83 8.14
CA LEU A 313 -16.28 -7.22 7.21
C LEU A 313 -17.49 -8.12 6.97
N MET A 314 -18.66 -7.50 6.85
CA MET A 314 -19.93 -8.18 6.52
C MET A 314 -20.36 -7.96 5.06
N TRP A 315 -19.70 -7.02 4.38
CA TRP A 315 -19.87 -6.66 2.96
C TRP A 315 -18.61 -5.85 2.54
N HIS A 316 -18.73 -4.82 1.70
CA HIS A 316 -17.60 -4.01 1.24
C HIS A 316 -16.89 -3.31 2.42
N GLY A 317 -15.59 -3.11 2.29
CA GLY A 317 -14.75 -2.46 3.28
C GLY A 317 -14.96 -0.96 3.39
N ILE A 318 -14.04 -0.19 2.80
CA ILE A 318 -14.02 1.27 2.88
C ILE A 318 -14.40 1.86 1.54
N VAL A 319 -15.48 2.65 1.51
CA VAL A 319 -15.94 3.35 0.31
C VAL A 319 -15.99 4.84 0.61
N ILE A 320 -15.18 5.60 -0.12
CA ILE A 320 -15.12 7.06 -0.01
C ILE A 320 -15.19 7.65 -1.42
N GLY A 321 -15.71 8.87 -1.55
CA GLY A 321 -15.66 9.60 -2.80
C GLY A 321 -14.27 10.13 -3.12
N GLU A 322 -14.19 11.36 -3.59
CA GLU A 322 -12.98 11.92 -4.19
C GLU A 322 -12.01 12.56 -3.18
N ASN A 323 -10.74 12.68 -3.57
CA ASN A 323 -9.68 13.39 -2.85
C ASN A 323 -9.48 12.88 -1.41
N GLY A 324 -9.65 11.57 -1.23
CA GLY A 324 -9.50 10.91 0.06
C GLY A 324 -8.06 10.53 0.39
N VAL A 325 -7.79 10.30 1.68
CA VAL A 325 -6.52 9.73 2.15
C VAL A 325 -6.81 8.56 3.07
N ILE A 326 -6.31 7.37 2.74
CA ILE A 326 -6.35 6.18 3.59
C ILE A 326 -4.92 5.77 3.93
N ASP A 327 -4.52 5.93 5.20
CA ASP A 327 -3.12 5.78 5.63
C ASP A 327 -2.99 4.94 6.92
N ARG A 328 -2.12 3.93 6.93
CA ARG A 328 -1.90 3.05 8.12
C ARG A 328 -3.14 2.27 8.57
N VAL A 329 -4.07 1.98 7.65
CA VAL A 329 -5.29 1.21 7.93
C VAL A 329 -5.04 -0.28 7.72
N LYS A 330 -5.61 -1.11 8.59
CA LYS A 330 -5.58 -2.57 8.47
C LYS A 330 -7.01 -3.06 8.24
N ILE A 331 -7.24 -3.83 7.19
CA ILE A 331 -8.59 -4.32 6.85
C ILE A 331 -8.61 -5.80 6.43
N TRP A 332 -9.64 -6.55 6.85
CA TRP A 332 -9.86 -7.94 6.39
C TRP A 332 -11.33 -8.39 6.44
N GLY A 333 -11.69 -9.30 5.54
CA GLY A 333 -12.97 -10.02 5.51
C GLY A 333 -12.82 -11.55 5.47
N TRP A 334 -13.92 -12.26 5.28
CA TRP A 334 -13.98 -13.74 5.22
C TRP A 334 -14.78 -14.32 4.06
N HIS A 335 -15.65 -13.55 3.41
CA HIS A 335 -16.56 -14.03 2.37
C HIS A 335 -16.58 -13.12 1.14
N GLY A 336 -17.15 -13.62 0.04
CA GLY A 336 -17.30 -12.83 -1.21
C GLY A 336 -17.97 -11.48 -0.96
N ASN A 337 -17.66 -10.49 -1.80
CA ASN A 337 -18.06 -9.09 -1.65
C ASN A 337 -17.44 -8.37 -0.44
N ASN A 338 -16.38 -8.91 0.17
CA ASN A 338 -15.54 -8.17 1.10
C ASN A 338 -14.42 -7.44 0.37
N ASP A 339 -14.81 -6.43 -0.41
CA ASP A 339 -13.90 -5.50 -1.09
C ASP A 339 -12.98 -4.81 -0.07
N GLY A 340 -11.75 -4.52 -0.47
CA GLY A 340 -10.77 -3.83 0.36
C GLY A 340 -11.11 -2.35 0.51
N MET A 341 -10.70 -1.55 -0.48
CA MET A 341 -10.84 -0.09 -0.45
C MET A 341 -11.27 0.43 -1.82
N ARG A 342 -12.33 1.24 -1.84
CA ARG A 342 -12.92 1.86 -3.03
C ARG A 342 -12.93 3.38 -2.90
N PRO A 343 -11.76 4.03 -2.88
CA PRO A 343 -11.71 5.48 -2.94
C PRO A 343 -11.96 5.98 -4.38
N GLY A 344 -12.59 7.14 -4.51
CA GLY A 344 -12.80 7.80 -5.79
C GLY A 344 -11.57 8.60 -6.26
N ASP A 345 -11.79 9.38 -7.32
CA ASP A 345 -10.76 10.15 -8.04
C ASP A 345 -9.89 11.03 -7.13
N GLY A 346 -8.60 11.14 -7.46
CA GLY A 346 -7.63 11.96 -6.74
C GLY A 346 -7.21 11.44 -5.37
N SER A 347 -7.64 10.24 -4.98
CA SER A 347 -7.37 9.69 -3.66
C SER A 347 -6.00 9.02 -3.53
N MET A 348 -5.46 9.04 -2.31
CA MET A 348 -4.19 8.42 -1.93
C MET A 348 -4.39 7.31 -0.89
N VAL A 349 -3.93 6.09 -1.20
CA VAL A 349 -4.00 4.94 -0.30
C VAL A 349 -2.61 4.41 0.02
N LYS A 350 -2.12 4.61 1.25
CA LYS A 350 -0.73 4.27 1.57
C LYS A 350 -0.50 3.58 2.91
N ASN A 351 0.56 2.77 2.97
CA ASN A 351 1.00 2.10 4.20
C ASN A 351 -0.08 1.21 4.83
N ASN A 352 -0.92 0.55 4.03
CA ASN A 352 -2.05 -0.24 4.54
C ASN A 352 -1.77 -1.74 4.53
N PHE A 353 -2.52 -2.49 5.33
CA PHE A 353 -2.69 -3.94 5.16
C PHE A 353 -4.13 -4.23 4.70
N ILE A 354 -4.28 -5.02 3.65
CA ILE A 354 -5.57 -5.29 3.02
C ILE A 354 -5.68 -6.78 2.74
N ARG A 355 -6.60 -7.48 3.41
CA ARG A 355 -6.98 -8.87 3.08
C ARG A 355 -8.41 -8.91 2.54
N PRO A 356 -8.60 -8.56 1.25
CA PRO A 356 -9.92 -8.61 0.66
C PRO A 356 -10.31 -10.07 0.39
N VAL A 357 -11.61 -10.32 0.36
CA VAL A 357 -12.18 -11.56 -0.19
C VAL A 357 -13.03 -11.21 -1.41
N ASP A 358 -12.58 -10.18 -2.11
CA ASP A 358 -13.05 -9.68 -3.38
C ASP A 358 -11.99 -8.69 -3.91
N ASP A 359 -12.41 -7.67 -4.64
CA ASP A 359 -11.56 -6.61 -5.18
C ASP A 359 -10.79 -5.82 -4.10
N ALA A 360 -9.46 -5.79 -4.21
CA ALA A 360 -8.62 -4.98 -3.30
C ALA A 360 -8.75 -3.49 -3.61
N PHE A 361 -8.63 -3.13 -4.89
CA PHE A 361 -8.73 -1.76 -5.41
C PHE A 361 -9.49 -1.70 -6.71
N TYR A 362 -10.29 -0.64 -6.85
CA TYR A 362 -10.89 -0.25 -8.12
C TYR A 362 -10.05 0.85 -8.77
N ALA A 363 -9.90 0.80 -10.09
CA ALA A 363 -9.13 1.78 -10.87
C ALA A 363 -9.88 3.11 -11.08
N TYR A 364 -10.27 3.78 -10.00
CA TYR A 364 -11.04 5.04 -10.01
C TYR A 364 -10.16 6.30 -9.94
N ALA A 365 -9.11 6.36 -10.76
CA ALA A 365 -8.13 7.47 -10.80
C ALA A 365 -7.46 7.76 -9.45
N MET A 366 -7.04 6.70 -8.75
CA MET A 366 -6.38 6.78 -7.45
C MET A 366 -4.89 6.41 -7.51
N THR A 367 -4.12 6.83 -6.50
CA THR A 367 -2.73 6.42 -6.28
C THR A 367 -2.61 5.61 -4.99
N ALA A 368 -1.85 4.53 -5.01
CA ALA A 368 -1.51 3.75 -3.83
C ALA A 368 0.00 3.58 -3.67
N GLU A 369 0.48 3.54 -2.43
CA GLU A 369 1.91 3.44 -2.11
C GLU A 369 2.15 2.53 -0.91
N ASN A 370 3.12 1.61 -1.00
CA ASN A 370 3.59 0.81 0.14
C ASN A 370 2.46 0.05 0.86
N ASN A 371 1.59 -0.62 0.11
CA ASN A 371 0.51 -1.44 0.66
C ASN A 371 0.89 -2.92 0.68
N VAL A 372 0.46 -3.64 1.72
CA VAL A 372 0.56 -5.10 1.84
C VAL A 372 -0.82 -5.70 1.60
N ILE A 373 -0.95 -6.52 0.56
CA ILE A 373 -2.23 -7.08 0.11
C ILE A 373 -2.16 -8.60 0.22
N TRP A 374 -3.15 -9.19 0.88
CA TRP A 374 -3.34 -10.63 1.00
C TRP A 374 -4.65 -11.01 0.30
N PRO A 375 -4.67 -11.14 -1.03
CA PRO A 375 -5.90 -11.43 -1.75
C PRO A 375 -6.36 -12.85 -1.44
N SER A 376 -7.62 -12.99 -1.04
CA SER A 376 -8.22 -14.31 -0.82
C SER A 376 -8.76 -14.87 -2.15
N TYR A 377 -9.84 -15.64 -2.12
CA TYR A 377 -10.23 -16.49 -3.23
C TYR A 377 -11.07 -15.85 -4.35
N ASN A 378 -11.49 -14.60 -4.17
CA ASN A 378 -12.29 -13.87 -5.15
C ASN A 378 -11.74 -12.46 -5.35
N GLY A 379 -11.89 -11.93 -6.57
CA GLY A 379 -11.53 -10.55 -6.94
C GLY A 379 -10.06 -10.35 -7.30
N GLY A 380 -9.75 -9.15 -7.80
CA GLY A 380 -8.41 -8.76 -8.24
C GLY A 380 -7.64 -7.93 -7.21
N VAL A 381 -6.32 -7.82 -7.38
CA VAL A 381 -5.54 -6.78 -6.69
C VAL A 381 -5.85 -5.40 -7.30
N ILE A 382 -5.89 -5.33 -8.63
CA ILE A 382 -6.38 -4.17 -9.39
C ILE A 382 -7.59 -4.59 -10.22
N THR A 383 -8.68 -3.86 -10.05
CA THR A 383 -9.95 -4.10 -10.73
C THR A 383 -10.30 -2.93 -11.65
N ALA A 384 -10.26 -3.17 -12.96
CA ALA A 384 -10.85 -2.29 -13.97
C ALA A 384 -12.30 -2.74 -14.24
N GLY A 385 -13.28 -2.10 -13.61
CA GLY A 385 -14.69 -2.50 -13.68
C GLY A 385 -15.49 -2.04 -12.46
N TRP A 386 -16.62 -2.65 -12.14
CA TRP A 386 -17.40 -3.64 -12.90
C TRP A 386 -18.27 -2.97 -13.98
N VAL A 387 -19.08 -3.76 -14.71
CA VAL A 387 -20.13 -3.27 -15.60
C VAL A 387 -21.04 -2.30 -14.83
N GLY A 388 -21.30 -1.11 -15.38
CA GLY A 388 -22.09 -0.10 -14.68
C GLY A 388 -22.10 1.28 -15.34
N LYS A 389 -22.41 2.30 -14.53
CA LYS A 389 -22.72 3.66 -15.04
C LYS A 389 -21.50 4.51 -15.45
N TYR A 390 -20.29 4.09 -15.09
CA TYR A 390 -19.11 4.96 -15.14
C TYR A 390 -17.92 4.28 -15.83
N ASN A 391 -17.14 5.07 -16.55
CA ASN A 391 -15.78 4.69 -16.91
C ASN A 391 -14.95 4.60 -15.63
N THR A 392 -14.10 3.58 -15.56
CA THR A 392 -13.05 3.56 -14.54
C THR A 392 -11.94 4.49 -15.03
N GLY A 393 -11.43 5.37 -14.18
CA GLY A 393 -10.31 6.23 -14.55
C GLY A 393 -9.03 5.40 -14.72
N GLY A 394 -8.07 5.61 -13.82
CA GLY A 394 -6.87 4.80 -13.78
C GLY A 394 -6.42 4.43 -12.38
N ILE A 395 -5.25 3.81 -12.27
CA ILE A 395 -4.62 3.58 -10.98
C ILE A 395 -3.10 3.59 -11.11
N VAL A 396 -2.44 4.16 -10.11
CA VAL A 396 -0.99 4.06 -9.96
C VAL A 396 -0.69 3.35 -8.65
N LEU A 397 -0.06 2.18 -8.70
CA LEU A 397 0.44 1.46 -7.52
C LEU A 397 1.96 1.58 -7.44
N ASN A 398 2.48 2.03 -6.32
CA ASN A 398 3.92 2.08 -6.04
C ASN A 398 4.26 1.17 -4.86
N ASP A 399 5.36 0.41 -4.98
CA ASP A 399 5.93 -0.42 -3.91
C ASP A 399 4.90 -1.34 -3.22
N THR A 400 4.09 -2.03 -4.02
CA THR A 400 3.05 -2.93 -3.49
C THR A 400 3.61 -4.31 -3.17
N LYS A 401 3.27 -4.86 -2.00
CA LYS A 401 3.58 -6.25 -1.63
C LYS A 401 2.30 -7.07 -1.69
N VAL A 402 2.31 -8.15 -2.47
CA VAL A 402 1.23 -9.14 -2.47
C VAL A 402 1.74 -10.38 -1.74
N ILE A 403 1.02 -10.86 -0.75
CA ILE A 403 1.43 -11.99 0.08
C ILE A 403 0.34 -13.07 0.09
N TYR A 404 0.75 -14.33 0.00
CA TYR A 404 -0.15 -15.48 0.12
C TYR A 404 -1.45 -15.37 -0.72
N PRO A 405 -1.37 -15.09 -2.03
CA PRO A 405 -2.57 -15.11 -2.88
C PRO A 405 -3.29 -16.46 -2.78
N GLU A 406 -4.60 -16.46 -2.52
CA GLU A 406 -5.35 -17.68 -2.19
C GLU A 406 -6.33 -18.15 -3.29
N TRP A 407 -6.24 -17.57 -4.48
CA TRP A 407 -7.07 -17.98 -5.62
C TRP A 407 -6.83 -19.45 -6.00
N THR A 408 -7.92 -20.16 -6.29
CA THR A 408 -7.88 -21.55 -6.77
C THR A 408 -8.05 -21.66 -8.28
N ALA A 409 -8.57 -20.64 -8.94
CA ALA A 409 -8.70 -20.56 -10.39
C ALA A 409 -8.70 -19.10 -10.85
N ARG A 410 -8.25 -18.82 -12.09
CA ARG A 410 -8.31 -17.45 -12.66
C ARG A 410 -9.76 -16.97 -12.78
N ALA A 411 -10.68 -17.91 -13.02
CA ALA A 411 -12.12 -17.68 -13.08
C ALA A 411 -12.46 -16.43 -13.92
N ASN A 412 -13.51 -15.70 -13.55
CA ASN A 412 -13.90 -14.51 -14.29
C ASN A 412 -13.02 -13.29 -13.94
N ASN A 413 -12.62 -13.16 -12.68
CA ASN A 413 -12.21 -11.89 -12.07
C ASN A 413 -11.02 -12.00 -11.10
N ASN A 414 -10.23 -13.08 -11.16
CA ASN A 414 -9.05 -13.23 -10.31
C ASN A 414 -7.76 -12.90 -11.08
N GLY A 415 -6.77 -12.32 -10.38
CA GLY A 415 -5.47 -11.95 -10.92
C GLY A 415 -4.86 -10.72 -10.25
N LEU A 416 -3.58 -10.43 -10.55
CA LEU A 416 -2.96 -9.18 -10.08
C LEU A 416 -3.62 -7.96 -10.73
N VAL A 417 -3.89 -8.03 -12.03
CA VAL A 417 -4.63 -7.01 -12.78
C VAL A 417 -5.73 -7.67 -13.58
N MET A 418 -6.98 -7.29 -13.32
CA MET A 418 -8.14 -7.88 -13.99
C MET A 418 -9.11 -6.82 -14.50
N SER A 419 -9.97 -7.21 -15.45
CA SER A 419 -11.01 -6.33 -15.98
C SER A 419 -12.36 -7.00 -16.09
N GLN A 420 -13.40 -6.21 -15.82
CA GLN A 420 -14.81 -6.57 -15.90
C GLN A 420 -15.64 -5.38 -16.40
N LEU A 421 -15.16 -4.74 -17.47
CA LEU A 421 -15.84 -3.62 -18.13
C LEU A 421 -16.85 -4.10 -19.17
N GLY A 422 -17.93 -3.34 -19.35
CA GLY A 422 -18.91 -3.57 -20.41
C GLY A 422 -18.52 -2.95 -21.75
N ASP A 423 -19.39 -3.10 -22.75
CA ASP A 423 -19.13 -2.68 -24.14
C ASP A 423 -19.01 -1.16 -24.32
N THR A 424 -19.33 -0.38 -23.30
CA THR A 424 -19.35 1.08 -23.36
C THR A 424 -18.37 1.71 -22.39
N GLN A 425 -17.61 0.92 -21.63
CA GLN A 425 -16.78 1.42 -20.54
C GLN A 425 -15.28 1.28 -20.83
N GLU A 426 -14.53 2.20 -20.23
CA GLU A 426 -13.09 2.29 -20.36
C GLU A 426 -12.37 2.28 -19.00
N CYS A 427 -11.16 1.75 -18.98
CA CYS A 427 -10.10 2.06 -18.01
C CYS A 427 -8.94 2.74 -18.74
N THR A 428 -8.63 3.98 -18.36
CA THR A 428 -7.72 4.85 -19.12
C THR A 428 -6.24 4.48 -18.94
N SER A 429 -5.87 3.98 -17.77
CA SER A 429 -4.48 3.60 -17.45
C SER A 429 -4.36 2.76 -16.18
N ILE A 430 -3.50 1.75 -16.21
CA ILE A 430 -3.06 1.03 -15.01
C ILE A 430 -1.55 1.10 -14.98
N THR A 431 -0.97 1.62 -13.91
CA THR A 431 0.49 1.70 -13.75
C THR A 431 0.89 1.07 -12.43
N VAL A 432 1.83 0.14 -12.48
CA VAL A 432 2.44 -0.48 -11.30
C VAL A 432 3.94 -0.20 -11.35
N ASN A 433 4.48 0.46 -10.33
CA ASN A 433 5.91 0.72 -10.19
C ASN A 433 6.40 -0.01 -8.93
N GLY A 434 7.03 -1.17 -9.13
CA GLY A 434 7.48 -2.01 -8.03
C GLY A 434 6.33 -2.81 -7.42
N MET A 435 6.26 -4.09 -7.77
CA MET A 435 5.41 -5.06 -7.09
C MET A 435 6.19 -6.32 -6.77
N GLU A 436 6.05 -6.78 -5.54
CA GLU A 436 6.68 -8.01 -5.08
C GLU A 436 5.60 -8.97 -4.58
N VAL A 437 5.55 -10.16 -5.17
CA VAL A 437 4.56 -11.19 -4.87
C VAL A 437 5.24 -12.35 -4.17
N TRP A 438 4.83 -12.61 -2.93
CA TRP A 438 5.32 -13.72 -2.12
C TRP A 438 4.27 -14.83 -2.08
N GLY A 439 4.51 -15.89 -2.85
CA GLY A 439 3.58 -16.99 -3.07
C GLY A 439 3.21 -17.14 -4.54
N ASP A 440 2.14 -17.88 -4.81
CA ASP A 440 1.79 -18.34 -6.16
C ASP A 440 0.55 -17.60 -6.69
N PRO A 441 0.69 -16.44 -7.36
CA PRO A 441 -0.46 -15.75 -7.95
C PRO A 441 -1.09 -16.60 -9.06
N ILE A 442 -2.39 -16.44 -9.26
CA ILE A 442 -3.12 -17.20 -10.28
C ILE A 442 -2.71 -16.78 -11.69
N ALA A 443 -2.63 -15.47 -11.93
CA ALA A 443 -2.21 -14.86 -13.18
C ALA A 443 -1.75 -13.42 -12.93
N ILE A 444 -0.86 -12.89 -13.78
CA ILE A 444 -0.52 -11.46 -13.79
C ILE A 444 -1.69 -10.67 -14.36
N PHE A 445 -2.18 -11.08 -15.52
CA PHE A 445 -3.29 -10.42 -16.22
C PHE A 445 -4.50 -11.35 -16.36
N ASN A 446 -5.69 -10.78 -16.15
CA ASN A 446 -6.97 -11.34 -16.56
C ASN A 446 -7.78 -10.21 -17.22
N LEU A 447 -7.27 -9.75 -18.37
CA LEU A 447 -7.79 -8.61 -19.11
C LEU A 447 -8.70 -9.10 -20.24
N LYS A 448 -9.99 -8.95 -20.05
CA LYS A 448 -11.05 -9.36 -20.97
C LYS A 448 -12.32 -8.52 -20.77
N PRO A 449 -13.24 -8.48 -21.74
CA PRO A 449 -14.56 -7.90 -21.51
C PRO A 449 -15.32 -8.67 -20.44
N SER A 450 -16.24 -8.00 -19.77
CA SER A 450 -17.11 -8.65 -18.78
C SER A 450 -18.00 -9.71 -19.43
N SER A 451 -18.29 -10.77 -18.69
CA SER A 451 -19.36 -11.71 -19.05
C SER A 451 -20.75 -11.06 -19.08
N ARG A 452 -20.91 -9.92 -18.40
CA ARG A 452 -22.16 -9.13 -18.31
C ARG A 452 -22.14 -7.89 -19.21
N ARG A 453 -21.23 -7.82 -20.19
CA ARG A 453 -20.94 -6.59 -20.96
C ARG A 453 -22.13 -5.96 -21.69
N HIS A 454 -23.19 -6.74 -21.97
CA HIS A 454 -24.41 -6.30 -22.64
C HIS A 454 -25.51 -5.82 -21.67
N GLU A 455 -25.26 -5.77 -20.36
CA GLU A 455 -26.22 -5.29 -19.34
C GLU A 455 -26.21 -3.75 -19.18
N SER A 456 -25.30 -3.05 -19.88
CA SER A 456 -25.11 -1.59 -19.79
C SER A 456 -25.66 -0.71 -20.95
N PRO A 457 -26.54 -1.16 -21.88
CA PRO A 457 -26.81 -0.41 -23.11
C PRO A 457 -27.61 0.89 -22.90
N SER A 458 -28.21 1.10 -21.72
CA SER A 458 -29.06 2.26 -21.39
C SER A 458 -28.36 3.38 -20.60
N TRP A 459 -27.04 3.28 -20.36
CA TRP A 459 -26.30 4.30 -19.63
C TRP A 459 -25.63 5.32 -20.57
N ASN A 460 -25.92 6.62 -20.38
CA ASN A 460 -25.55 7.75 -21.24
C ASN A 460 -24.04 8.08 -21.34
N ASN A 461 -23.14 7.20 -20.87
CA ASN A 461 -21.72 7.49 -20.73
C ASN A 461 -20.87 6.51 -21.54
N GLN A 462 -21.14 6.42 -22.84
CA GLN A 462 -20.43 5.53 -23.75
C GLN A 462 -19.04 6.08 -24.07
N SER A 463 -17.99 5.36 -23.67
CA SER A 463 -16.64 5.63 -24.18
C SER A 463 -16.57 5.31 -25.67
N TYR A 464 -15.89 6.18 -26.41
CA TYR A 464 -15.58 5.99 -27.82
C TYR A 464 -14.59 4.83 -28.05
N ASN A 465 -13.90 4.39 -26.99
CA ASN A 465 -12.88 3.36 -27.06
C ASN A 465 -12.97 2.38 -25.87
N PRO A 466 -14.02 1.53 -25.83
CA PRO A 466 -14.24 0.59 -24.73
C PRO A 466 -13.07 -0.37 -24.57
N GLY A 467 -12.64 -0.60 -23.33
CA GLY A 467 -11.41 -1.35 -23.12
C GLY A 467 -10.60 -1.00 -21.88
N VAL A 468 -9.46 -1.66 -21.74
CA VAL A 468 -8.40 -1.28 -20.81
C VAL A 468 -7.19 -0.80 -21.61
N HIS A 469 -6.72 0.41 -21.31
CA HIS A 469 -5.64 1.06 -22.04
C HIS A 469 -4.45 1.33 -21.12
N LYS A 470 -3.26 1.44 -21.71
CA LYS A 470 -2.01 1.83 -21.04
C LYS A 470 -1.76 1.05 -19.76
N VAL A 471 -1.70 -0.27 -19.86
CA VAL A 471 -1.38 -1.15 -18.73
C VAL A 471 0.13 -1.32 -18.66
N VAL A 472 0.76 -0.68 -17.69
CA VAL A 472 2.22 -0.70 -17.52
C VAL A 472 2.55 -1.30 -16.16
N ILE A 473 3.30 -2.38 -16.15
CA ILE A 473 3.89 -2.95 -14.93
C ILE A 473 5.41 -2.85 -15.06
N ASN A 474 6.01 -2.04 -14.21
CA ASN A 474 7.45 -1.87 -14.07
C ASN A 474 7.92 -2.57 -12.80
N ASN A 475 8.96 -3.39 -12.90
CA ASN A 475 9.61 -4.07 -11.79
C ASN A 475 8.64 -4.98 -11.01
N LEU A 476 8.27 -6.11 -11.61
CA LEU A 476 7.46 -7.15 -10.96
C LEU A 476 8.35 -8.33 -10.60
N THR A 477 8.39 -8.71 -9.32
CA THR A 477 9.04 -9.95 -8.88
C THR A 477 8.02 -10.88 -8.25
N ILE A 478 7.92 -12.11 -8.75
CA ILE A 478 7.11 -13.18 -8.17
C ILE A 478 8.05 -14.24 -7.56
N HIS A 479 8.09 -14.32 -6.23
CA HIS A 479 8.88 -15.29 -5.43
C HIS A 479 8.22 -16.67 -5.33
N GLY A 480 7.48 -17.04 -6.36
CA GLY A 480 6.72 -18.27 -6.49
C GLY A 480 6.46 -18.55 -7.95
N LYS A 481 5.38 -19.26 -8.26
CA LYS A 481 4.96 -19.56 -9.64
C LYS A 481 3.66 -18.85 -10.00
N GLN A 482 3.53 -18.50 -11.27
CA GLN A 482 2.24 -18.22 -11.87
C GLN A 482 1.51 -19.56 -12.06
N GLN A 483 0.25 -19.66 -11.60
CA GLN A 483 -0.48 -20.95 -11.62
C GLN A 483 -1.23 -21.20 -12.94
N GLU A 484 -1.75 -20.15 -13.58
CA GLU A 484 -2.46 -20.21 -14.87
C GLU A 484 -1.91 -19.16 -15.84
N PRO A 485 -2.06 -19.34 -17.17
CA PRO A 485 -1.66 -18.33 -18.13
C PRO A 485 -2.38 -16.99 -17.91
N SER A 486 -1.66 -15.89 -18.09
CA SER A 486 -2.23 -14.54 -18.07
C SER A 486 -3.06 -14.31 -19.34
N LEU A 487 -4.32 -13.94 -19.18
CA LEU A 487 -5.26 -13.74 -20.28
C LEU A 487 -5.27 -12.27 -20.74
N LEU A 488 -5.02 -12.05 -22.03
CA LEU A 488 -5.14 -10.75 -22.69
C LEU A 488 -6.03 -10.88 -23.93
N GLN A 489 -7.31 -10.55 -23.79
CA GLN A 489 -8.31 -10.80 -24.82
C GLN A 489 -9.01 -9.52 -25.27
N SER A 490 -8.81 -9.17 -26.53
CA SER A 490 -9.60 -8.14 -27.23
C SER A 490 -10.63 -8.75 -28.17
N ASP A 491 -11.63 -7.98 -28.58
CA ASP A 491 -12.49 -8.30 -29.72
C ASP A 491 -12.75 -7.04 -30.57
N SER A 492 -13.75 -7.04 -31.46
CA SER A 492 -14.05 -5.88 -32.31
C SER A 492 -14.56 -4.66 -31.53
N ALA A 493 -15.32 -4.86 -30.45
CA ALA A 493 -16.00 -3.82 -29.68
C ALA A 493 -15.21 -3.39 -28.43
N TRP A 494 -14.37 -4.27 -27.88
CA TRP A 494 -13.64 -4.05 -26.64
C TRP A 494 -12.15 -4.37 -26.79
N LYS A 495 -11.28 -3.46 -26.35
CA LYS A 495 -9.84 -3.54 -26.63
C LYS A 495 -8.97 -3.50 -25.37
N VAL A 496 -8.01 -4.41 -25.29
CA VAL A 496 -6.80 -4.21 -24.49
C VAL A 496 -5.80 -3.43 -25.34
N LYS A 497 -5.19 -2.35 -24.82
CA LYS A 497 -4.20 -1.57 -25.58
C LYS A 497 -3.00 -1.16 -24.75
N GLY A 498 -1.81 -1.24 -25.35
CA GLY A 498 -0.57 -0.69 -24.78
C GLY A 498 -0.17 -1.39 -23.49
N VAL A 499 -0.15 -2.73 -23.50
CA VAL A 499 0.30 -3.51 -22.35
C VAL A 499 1.82 -3.59 -22.38
N LYS A 500 2.47 -3.16 -21.30
CA LYS A 500 3.91 -3.21 -21.13
C LYS A 500 4.24 -3.89 -19.80
N LEU A 501 5.06 -4.93 -19.88
CA LEU A 501 5.59 -5.64 -18.74
C LEU A 501 7.11 -5.47 -18.75
N HIS A 502 7.61 -4.55 -17.93
CA HIS A 502 9.01 -4.18 -17.87
C HIS A 502 9.66 -4.73 -16.59
N ASN A 503 10.84 -5.34 -16.70
CA ASN A 503 11.58 -5.92 -15.59
C ASN A 503 10.75 -6.91 -14.74
N ALA A 504 9.98 -7.77 -15.41
CA ALA A 504 9.21 -8.80 -14.72
C ALA A 504 10.01 -10.09 -14.57
N LYS A 505 10.08 -10.62 -13.36
CA LYS A 505 10.76 -11.88 -13.02
C LYS A 505 9.78 -12.81 -12.31
N ILE A 506 9.69 -14.06 -12.78
CA ILE A 506 8.94 -15.13 -12.12
C ILE A 506 9.93 -16.22 -11.72
N GLU A 507 10.20 -16.33 -10.41
CA GLU A 507 11.24 -17.23 -9.89
C GLU A 507 10.89 -18.69 -10.12
N GLY A 508 9.62 -19.07 -9.98
CA GLY A 508 9.12 -20.41 -10.23
C GLY A 508 8.98 -20.81 -11.70
N PHE A 509 9.35 -19.94 -12.66
CA PHE A 509 9.36 -20.27 -14.09
C PHE A 509 10.77 -20.51 -14.61
N ALA A 510 11.59 -19.46 -14.69
CA ALA A 510 12.95 -19.54 -15.24
C ALA A 510 13.98 -18.76 -14.40
N ASN A 511 13.54 -18.13 -13.29
CA ASN A 511 14.38 -17.31 -12.41
C ASN A 511 15.23 -16.24 -13.15
N ARG A 512 14.70 -15.74 -14.27
CA ARG A 512 15.24 -14.64 -15.08
C ARG A 512 14.14 -13.62 -15.38
N TYR A 513 14.53 -12.44 -15.84
CA TYR A 513 13.58 -11.50 -16.41
C TYR A 513 12.91 -12.10 -17.65
N LEU A 514 11.61 -11.85 -17.78
CA LEU A 514 10.83 -12.21 -18.96
C LEU A 514 11.22 -11.29 -20.11
N THR A 515 11.14 -11.83 -21.32
CA THR A 515 11.48 -11.12 -22.56
C THR A 515 10.32 -11.22 -23.56
N ASN A 516 10.40 -10.49 -24.67
CA ASN A 516 9.39 -10.57 -25.73
C ASN A 516 9.20 -11.98 -26.31
N SER A 517 10.18 -12.89 -26.21
CA SER A 517 10.03 -14.28 -26.66
C SER A 517 9.07 -15.08 -25.76
N ASP A 518 8.90 -14.66 -24.51
CA ASP A 518 8.01 -15.35 -23.58
C ASP A 518 6.52 -15.08 -23.88
N ARG A 519 6.18 -14.10 -24.72
CA ARG A 519 4.79 -13.78 -25.12
C ARG A 519 4.08 -14.94 -25.83
N SER A 520 4.84 -15.81 -26.50
CA SER A 520 4.31 -17.02 -27.16
C SER A 520 4.29 -18.24 -26.25
N ASN A 521 4.74 -18.13 -25.00
CA ASN A 521 4.71 -19.24 -24.07
C ASN A 521 3.30 -19.42 -23.49
N SER A 522 2.63 -20.49 -23.92
CA SER A 522 1.25 -20.80 -23.51
C SER A 522 1.10 -21.16 -22.03
N SER A 523 2.18 -21.41 -21.29
CA SER A 523 2.11 -21.55 -19.83
C SER A 523 2.09 -20.20 -19.10
N LEU A 524 2.51 -19.13 -19.76
CA LEU A 524 2.59 -17.78 -19.19
C LEU A 524 1.51 -16.84 -19.70
N PHE A 525 1.17 -16.91 -20.97
CA PHE A 525 0.24 -15.98 -21.61
C PHE A 525 -0.72 -16.71 -22.56
N GLU A 526 -1.95 -16.24 -22.59
CA GLU A 526 -2.95 -16.64 -23.58
C GLU A 526 -3.82 -15.45 -24.00
N GLY A 527 -4.55 -15.62 -25.10
CA GLY A 527 -5.37 -14.57 -25.70
C GLY A 527 -4.97 -14.32 -27.15
N ASN A 528 -5.31 -13.14 -27.65
CA ASN A 528 -5.08 -12.78 -29.05
C ASN A 528 -4.08 -11.63 -29.20
N ASN A 529 -3.44 -11.55 -30.37
CA ASN A 529 -2.47 -10.52 -30.73
C ASN A 529 -1.22 -10.44 -29.82
N LEU A 530 -0.92 -11.49 -29.04
CA LEU A 530 0.18 -11.49 -28.07
C LEU A 530 1.56 -11.17 -28.67
N THR A 531 1.80 -11.56 -29.92
CA THR A 531 3.08 -11.32 -30.62
C THR A 531 3.15 -9.95 -31.29
N ASN A 532 2.07 -9.16 -31.28
CA ASN A 532 2.07 -7.81 -31.83
C ASN A 532 2.71 -6.83 -30.83
N ASN A 533 3.86 -6.24 -31.21
CA ASN A 533 4.60 -5.29 -30.37
C ASN A 533 3.80 -4.02 -30.02
N ASN A 534 2.79 -3.64 -30.80
CA ASN A 534 1.93 -2.50 -30.44
C ASN A 534 0.84 -2.87 -29.43
N TYR A 535 0.63 -4.18 -29.20
CA TYR A 535 -0.39 -4.72 -28.30
C TYR A 535 0.19 -5.05 -26.93
N PHE A 536 1.22 -5.92 -26.90
CA PHE A 536 1.85 -6.41 -25.68
C PHE A 536 3.37 -6.43 -25.83
N GLN A 537 4.09 -5.72 -24.96
CA GLN A 537 5.55 -5.69 -24.92
C GLN A 537 6.06 -6.23 -23.58
N ILE A 538 7.09 -7.05 -23.64
CA ILE A 538 7.88 -7.46 -22.48
C ILE A 538 9.32 -7.01 -22.68
N THR A 539 9.82 -6.19 -21.77
CA THR A 539 11.18 -5.63 -21.84
C THR A 539 11.90 -5.83 -20.51
N SER A 540 13.23 -5.85 -20.54
CA SER A 540 14.06 -5.89 -19.35
C SER A 540 15.30 -5.02 -19.52
N ASP A 541 15.86 -4.52 -18.43
CA ASP A 541 17.14 -3.81 -18.38
C ASP A 541 18.27 -4.81 -18.71
N GLY A 542 18.43 -5.13 -20.00
CA GLY A 542 19.36 -6.14 -20.50
C GLY A 542 18.96 -6.80 -21.83
N ASP A 543 17.71 -6.68 -22.29
CA ASP A 543 17.25 -7.19 -23.58
C ASP A 543 17.29 -6.13 -24.70
N ASP A 544 18.48 -5.62 -25.01
CA ASP A 544 18.71 -4.94 -26.29
C ASP A 544 18.87 -5.98 -27.40
N ASN A 545 17.75 -6.53 -27.85
CA ASN A 545 17.63 -7.19 -29.15
C ASN A 545 16.24 -6.93 -29.74
N GLY A 546 16.09 -5.79 -30.42
CA GLY A 546 15.08 -5.63 -31.47
C GLY A 546 14.22 -4.36 -31.41
N GLY A 547 14.83 -3.21 -31.74
CA GLY A 547 14.25 -2.15 -32.57
C GLY A 547 12.97 -1.45 -32.10
N ASP A 548 13.12 -0.35 -31.36
CA ASP A 548 12.43 0.90 -31.69
C ASP A 548 13.27 2.10 -31.21
N ASN A 549 13.37 3.13 -32.06
CA ASN A 549 14.17 4.34 -31.83
C ASN A 549 13.44 5.28 -30.86
N GLY A 550 13.89 5.34 -29.60
CA GLY A 550 13.45 6.33 -28.62
C GLY A 550 13.90 6.00 -27.20
N GLY A 551 15.05 6.56 -26.78
CA GLY A 551 15.84 6.09 -25.64
C GLY A 551 15.18 6.14 -24.25
N SER A 552 15.50 5.14 -23.44
CA SER A 552 15.14 5.02 -22.02
C SER A 552 16.34 4.50 -21.24
N GLY A 553 17.20 5.43 -20.81
CA GLY A 553 18.32 5.17 -19.89
C GLY A 553 17.89 5.35 -18.44
N ASP A 554 17.05 4.44 -17.93
CA ASP A 554 16.53 4.54 -16.56
C ASP A 554 17.61 4.16 -15.55
N VAL A 555 17.70 4.97 -14.48
CA VAL A 555 18.62 4.78 -13.36
C VAL A 555 17.90 4.01 -12.25
N SER A 556 18.56 3.02 -11.64
CA SER A 556 18.01 2.28 -10.51
C SER A 556 17.89 3.14 -9.23
N ASN A 557 16.91 2.83 -8.38
CA ASN A 557 16.82 3.46 -7.06
C ASN A 557 18.00 3.02 -6.20
N GLY A 558 18.65 3.96 -5.53
CA GLY A 558 19.84 3.65 -4.76
C GLY A 558 20.54 4.89 -4.24
N THR A 559 21.65 4.67 -3.53
CA THR A 559 22.53 5.75 -3.10
C THR A 559 23.76 5.78 -3.99
N TYR A 560 24.03 6.93 -4.59
CA TYR A 560 25.10 7.09 -5.56
C TYR A 560 25.98 8.29 -5.23
N TYR A 561 27.21 8.23 -5.70
CA TYR A 561 28.00 9.42 -6.01
C TYR A 561 27.75 9.81 -7.47
N LEU A 562 27.65 11.12 -7.73
CA LEU A 562 27.58 11.67 -9.09
C LEU A 562 28.95 12.20 -9.47
N GLN A 563 29.67 11.50 -10.35
CA GLN A 563 31.02 11.87 -10.79
C GLN A 563 30.95 12.61 -12.12
N ALA A 564 31.44 13.86 -12.17
CA ALA A 564 31.51 14.63 -13.41
C ALA A 564 32.56 14.03 -14.37
N ALA A 565 32.21 13.86 -15.64
CA ALA A 565 33.06 13.18 -16.63
C ALA A 565 34.35 13.96 -16.91
N HIS A 566 34.30 15.29 -16.94
CA HIS A 566 35.45 16.14 -17.28
C HIS A 566 36.52 16.21 -16.17
N SER A 567 36.14 16.10 -14.90
CA SER A 567 37.04 16.31 -13.76
C SER A 567 37.27 15.07 -12.90
N GLY A 568 36.42 14.04 -13.02
CA GLY A 568 36.44 12.88 -12.13
C GLY A 568 36.05 13.20 -10.68
N LYS A 569 35.54 14.41 -10.40
CA LYS A 569 35.13 14.87 -9.07
C LYS A 569 33.64 14.65 -8.83
N TYR A 570 33.24 14.74 -7.56
CA TYR A 570 31.88 14.39 -7.13
C TYR A 570 31.06 15.63 -6.77
N ILE A 571 29.77 15.58 -7.09
CA ILE A 571 28.81 16.60 -6.70
C ILE A 571 28.47 16.46 -5.21
N GLU A 572 28.65 17.53 -4.45
CA GLU A 572 28.46 17.57 -3.01
C GLU A 572 27.71 18.82 -2.54
N VAL A 573 27.14 18.73 -1.34
CA VAL A 573 26.66 19.92 -0.61
C VAL A 573 27.82 20.57 0.13
N ALA A 574 28.08 21.84 -0.17
CA ALA A 574 29.20 22.60 0.35
C ALA A 574 29.14 22.75 1.88
N GLY A 575 30.30 22.62 2.52
CA GLY A 575 30.46 22.90 3.96
C GLY A 575 29.64 22.02 4.89
N PHE A 576 29.22 20.82 4.45
CA PHE A 576 28.37 19.90 5.22
C PHE A 576 27.02 20.54 5.64
N SER A 577 26.54 21.53 4.88
CA SER A 577 25.31 22.24 5.23
C SER A 577 24.13 21.27 5.31
N THR A 578 23.32 21.40 6.36
CA THR A 578 22.03 20.71 6.51
C THR A 578 20.86 21.67 6.37
N GLN A 579 21.11 22.94 6.06
CA GLN A 579 20.10 23.99 5.90
C GLN A 579 19.63 24.10 4.45
N ASN A 580 18.42 24.64 4.27
CA ASN A 580 17.95 25.09 2.96
C ASN A 580 18.88 26.17 2.40
N GLY A 581 19.11 26.17 1.08
CA GLY A 581 20.04 27.09 0.42
C GLY A 581 21.51 26.65 0.53
N GLY A 582 21.79 25.45 1.04
CA GLY A 582 23.14 24.89 1.01
C GLY A 582 23.61 24.69 -0.44
N ASN A 583 24.71 25.33 -0.81
CA ASN A 583 25.20 25.31 -2.18
C ASN A 583 25.65 23.91 -2.63
N ILE A 584 25.43 23.56 -3.89
CA ILE A 584 25.97 22.34 -4.48
C ILE A 584 27.20 22.69 -5.34
N GLN A 585 28.29 21.97 -5.11
CA GLN A 585 29.60 22.20 -5.73
C GLN A 585 30.24 20.86 -6.12
N GLN A 586 31.33 20.87 -6.90
CA GLN A 586 32.17 19.69 -7.04
C GLN A 586 33.31 19.66 -6.01
N TRP A 587 33.72 18.45 -5.60
CA TRP A 587 34.84 18.23 -4.68
C TRP A 587 35.51 16.86 -4.90
N GLY A 588 36.81 16.78 -4.64
CA GLY A 588 37.60 15.54 -4.77
C GLY A 588 37.34 14.46 -3.71
N GLY A 589 37.46 13.18 -4.10
CA GLY A 589 37.38 12.02 -3.20
C GLY A 589 35.97 11.50 -2.90
N GLN A 590 35.81 10.17 -2.81
CA GLN A 590 34.54 9.45 -2.62
C GLN A 590 34.13 9.28 -1.14
N ASN A 591 34.38 10.25 -0.27
CA ASN A 591 34.13 10.10 1.17
C ASN A 591 33.17 11.17 1.71
N GLY A 592 32.28 10.76 2.61
CA GLY A 592 31.36 11.64 3.35
C GLY A 592 29.93 11.66 2.80
N ASN A 593 28.94 11.73 3.71
CA ASN A 593 27.51 11.67 3.35
C ASN A 593 27.02 12.90 2.57
N GLN A 594 27.71 14.04 2.66
CA GLN A 594 27.39 15.25 1.90
C GLN A 594 27.60 15.08 0.38
N LYS A 595 28.32 14.03 -0.05
CA LYS A 595 28.56 13.68 -1.46
C LYS A 595 27.62 12.58 -1.99
N LYS A 596 26.85 11.96 -1.10
CA LYS A 596 25.97 10.84 -1.44
C LYS A 596 24.57 11.35 -1.72
N TRP A 597 23.98 10.85 -2.79
CA TRP A 597 22.63 11.18 -3.23
C TRP A 597 21.80 9.91 -3.30
N THR A 598 20.73 9.86 -2.51
CA THR A 598 19.68 8.87 -2.67
C THR A 598 18.83 9.29 -3.87
N ILE A 599 19.00 8.56 -4.97
CA ILE A 599 18.25 8.74 -6.20
C ILE A 599 17.03 7.83 -6.11
N THR A 600 15.85 8.42 -6.26
CA THR A 600 14.57 7.70 -6.20
C THR A 600 13.70 8.13 -7.35
N HIS A 601 13.31 7.18 -8.18
CA HIS A 601 12.35 7.37 -9.26
C HIS A 601 11.02 7.88 -8.68
N VAL A 602 10.51 8.94 -9.29
CA VAL A 602 9.15 9.46 -9.12
C VAL A 602 8.35 9.09 -10.38
N SER A 603 7.14 9.62 -10.58
CA SER A 603 6.38 9.31 -11.80
C SER A 603 6.97 9.96 -13.06
N GLY A 604 6.75 9.34 -14.22
CA GLY A 604 7.03 9.93 -15.53
C GLY A 604 8.50 9.95 -15.98
N GLY A 605 9.36 9.07 -15.46
CA GLY A 605 10.78 9.01 -15.81
C GLY A 605 11.64 10.10 -15.13
N TYR A 606 11.07 10.75 -14.12
CA TYR A 606 11.78 11.73 -13.29
C TYR A 606 12.19 11.10 -11.97
N TYR A 607 13.13 11.75 -11.29
CA TYR A 607 13.77 11.29 -10.07
C TYR A 607 13.89 12.46 -9.10
N LYS A 608 13.80 12.17 -7.81
CA LYS A 608 14.30 13.06 -6.76
C LYS A 608 15.70 12.62 -6.35
N LEU A 609 16.58 13.58 -6.11
CA LEU A 609 17.94 13.36 -5.63
C LEU A 609 18.05 13.93 -4.22
N ILE A 610 18.01 13.08 -3.21
CA ILE A 610 18.07 13.49 -1.80
C ILE A 610 19.48 13.33 -1.27
N ASN A 611 20.09 14.40 -0.76
CA ASN A 611 21.39 14.32 -0.12
C ASN A 611 21.31 13.50 1.18
N VAL A 612 22.21 12.53 1.34
CA VAL A 612 22.18 11.59 2.47
C VAL A 612 22.50 12.27 3.80
N LEU A 613 23.30 13.34 3.82
CA LEU A 613 23.62 14.04 5.07
C LEU A 613 22.46 14.90 5.57
N SER A 614 21.85 15.68 4.67
CA SER A 614 20.87 16.72 5.04
C SER A 614 19.41 16.28 4.94
N GLY A 615 19.13 15.20 4.21
CA GLY A 615 17.77 14.75 3.87
C GLY A 615 17.04 15.71 2.92
N LYS A 616 17.75 16.60 2.23
CA LYS A 616 17.20 17.63 1.33
C LYS A 616 17.41 17.29 -0.13
N ALA A 617 16.52 17.78 -0.99
CA ALA A 617 16.58 17.55 -2.42
C ALA A 617 17.55 18.50 -3.12
N MET A 618 18.18 18.03 -4.20
CA MET A 618 18.73 18.90 -5.24
C MET A 618 17.60 19.76 -5.81
N ASP A 619 17.86 21.05 -5.99
CA ASP A 619 16.86 22.07 -6.30
C ASP A 619 17.49 23.14 -7.21
N VAL A 620 16.76 23.51 -8.28
CA VAL A 620 17.09 24.70 -9.08
C VAL A 620 16.55 25.93 -8.37
N ASP A 621 17.45 26.83 -7.96
CA ASP A 621 17.12 27.98 -7.12
C ASP A 621 15.96 28.81 -7.69
N PHE A 622 14.96 29.09 -6.84
CA PHE A 622 13.69 29.75 -7.18
C PHE A 622 12.93 29.15 -8.38
N GLY A 623 13.22 27.91 -8.78
CA GLY A 623 12.67 27.29 -9.98
C GLY A 623 12.99 28.05 -11.27
N SER A 624 14.11 28.78 -11.30
CA SER A 624 14.49 29.59 -12.46
C SER A 624 14.63 28.75 -13.73
N LEU A 625 14.25 29.34 -14.86
CA LEU A 625 14.41 28.76 -16.19
C LEU A 625 15.69 29.23 -16.87
N ASP A 626 16.50 30.08 -16.24
CA ASP A 626 17.64 30.73 -16.89
C ASP A 626 18.92 29.87 -16.80
N ASN A 627 19.80 30.04 -17.79
CA ASN A 627 21.18 29.56 -17.66
C ASN A 627 21.87 30.25 -16.48
N LYS A 628 22.80 29.57 -15.83
CA LYS A 628 23.49 30.00 -14.61
C LYS A 628 22.62 30.06 -13.35
N ALA A 629 21.36 29.62 -13.41
CA ALA A 629 20.59 29.45 -12.17
C ALA A 629 21.27 28.41 -11.29
N ASN A 630 21.39 28.72 -10.00
CA ASN A 630 22.16 27.93 -9.08
C ASN A 630 21.50 26.58 -8.80
N ILE A 631 22.30 25.53 -8.60
CA ILE A 631 21.84 24.26 -8.06
C ILE A 631 22.20 24.23 -6.57
N LEU A 632 21.19 24.10 -5.72
CA LEU A 632 21.34 24.10 -4.26
C LEU A 632 20.50 22.97 -3.64
N GLN A 633 20.56 22.82 -2.32
CA GLN A 633 19.66 21.92 -1.61
C GLN A 633 18.48 22.66 -0.95
N TRP A 634 17.30 22.06 -1.02
CA TRP A 634 16.09 22.55 -0.34
C TRP A 634 15.23 21.41 0.22
N GLY A 635 14.33 21.74 1.14
CA GLY A 635 13.34 20.79 1.64
C GLY A 635 12.48 20.26 0.49
N PHE A 636 12.40 18.95 0.34
CA PHE A 636 11.65 18.34 -0.75
C PHE A 636 10.15 18.64 -0.61
N SER A 637 9.58 19.36 -1.58
CA SER A 637 8.15 19.66 -1.72
C SER A 637 7.52 18.90 -2.90
N GLY A 638 8.35 18.39 -3.81
CA GLY A 638 7.88 17.67 -5.00
C GLY A 638 7.62 18.57 -6.21
N ASP A 639 8.00 19.85 -6.11
CA ASP A 639 7.88 20.83 -7.21
C ASP A 639 8.83 20.48 -8.36
N ASP A 640 8.50 20.91 -9.58
CA ASP A 640 9.21 20.52 -10.79
C ASP A 640 10.69 20.98 -10.82
N ASN A 641 11.06 22.02 -10.07
CA ASN A 641 12.45 22.46 -9.89
C ASN A 641 13.30 21.48 -9.05
N GLN A 642 12.68 20.47 -8.43
CA GLN A 642 13.32 19.42 -7.62
C GLN A 642 13.29 18.04 -8.28
N LEU A 643 12.74 17.93 -9.49
CA LEU A 643 12.59 16.68 -10.22
C LEU A 643 13.51 16.67 -11.43
N PHE A 644 14.23 15.57 -11.62
CA PHE A 644 15.25 15.46 -12.66
C PHE A 644 15.13 14.16 -13.45
N LYS A 645 15.39 14.20 -14.75
CA LYS A 645 15.47 13.03 -15.62
C LYS A 645 16.94 12.70 -15.91
N PHE A 646 17.28 11.42 -15.90
CA PHE A 646 18.57 10.93 -16.39
C PHE A 646 18.44 10.60 -17.88
N VAL A 647 19.33 11.16 -18.69
CA VAL A 647 19.38 10.90 -20.14
C VAL A 647 20.72 10.25 -20.44
N ASP A 648 20.71 8.97 -20.77
CA ASP A 648 21.91 8.21 -21.12
C ASP A 648 22.63 8.84 -22.32
N GLN A 649 23.93 9.07 -22.15
CA GLN A 649 24.85 9.60 -23.17
C GLN A 649 25.76 8.50 -23.73
N GLY A 650 25.56 7.25 -23.31
CA GLY A 650 26.42 6.11 -23.62
C GLY A 650 27.61 6.00 -22.65
N ALA A 651 28.29 4.85 -22.71
CA ALA A 651 29.48 4.54 -21.90
C ALA A 651 29.30 4.71 -20.37
N GLY A 652 28.05 4.66 -19.88
CA GLY A 652 27.70 4.80 -18.47
C GLY A 652 27.65 6.24 -17.95
N TYR A 653 27.56 7.23 -18.84
CA TYR A 653 27.38 8.64 -18.49
C TYR A 653 25.96 9.12 -18.77
N TYR A 654 25.49 10.04 -17.93
CA TYR A 654 24.15 10.61 -18.04
C TYR A 654 24.21 12.13 -18.03
N ASN A 655 23.36 12.78 -18.83
CA ASN A 655 22.92 14.13 -18.50
C ASN A 655 21.83 14.04 -17.44
N ILE A 656 21.84 14.98 -16.48
CA ILE A 656 20.79 15.12 -15.47
C ILE A 656 20.00 16.38 -15.81
N ARG A 657 18.75 16.23 -16.24
CA ARG A 657 17.92 17.33 -16.76
C ARG A 657 16.81 17.70 -15.79
N ASN A 658 16.68 18.97 -15.46
CA ASN A 658 15.59 19.44 -14.59
C ASN A 658 14.25 19.40 -15.33
N LYS A 659 13.18 18.96 -14.64
CA LYS A 659 11.82 18.87 -15.19
C LYS A 659 11.22 20.23 -15.56
N ASN A 660 11.47 21.26 -14.77
CA ASN A 660 10.89 22.59 -14.98
C ASN A 660 11.54 23.33 -16.17
N SER A 661 12.87 23.25 -16.29
CA SER A 661 13.63 24.05 -17.27
C SER A 661 14.12 23.29 -18.50
N ASP A 662 14.07 21.95 -18.47
CA ASP A 662 14.71 21.02 -19.42
C ASP A 662 16.22 21.27 -19.61
N LYS A 663 16.87 21.93 -18.65
CA LYS A 663 18.32 22.23 -18.65
C LYS A 663 19.11 21.20 -17.87
N CYS A 664 20.37 21.06 -18.25
CA CYS A 664 21.29 20.10 -17.67
C CYS A 664 21.96 20.66 -16.41
N VAL A 665 22.17 19.81 -15.41
CA VAL A 665 23.14 20.04 -14.33
C VAL A 665 24.52 20.21 -14.97
N ASP A 666 25.24 21.26 -14.60
CA ASP A 666 26.47 21.70 -15.26
C ASP A 666 27.49 22.15 -14.21
N VAL A 667 28.73 21.65 -14.31
CA VAL A 667 29.86 22.17 -13.54
C VAL A 667 30.39 23.42 -14.23
N ALA A 668 30.31 24.55 -13.54
CA ALA A 668 30.58 25.85 -14.13
C ALA A 668 31.98 25.96 -14.74
N ASN A 669 32.04 26.48 -15.98
CA ASN A 669 33.26 26.76 -16.74
C ASN A 669 34.19 25.54 -16.96
N PHE A 670 33.67 24.32 -16.94
CA PHE A 670 34.50 23.08 -17.02
C PHE A 670 35.61 23.06 -15.96
N SER A 671 35.40 23.73 -14.83
CA SER A 671 36.45 23.88 -13.82
C SER A 671 36.94 22.52 -13.34
N GLN A 672 38.25 22.42 -13.14
CA GLN A 672 38.92 21.26 -12.54
C GLN A 672 39.11 21.43 -11.02
N ASP A 673 38.74 22.57 -10.46
CA ASP A 673 39.02 22.93 -9.08
C ASP A 673 37.96 22.41 -8.10
N ASP A 674 38.38 22.13 -6.87
CA ASP A 674 37.42 21.93 -5.78
C ASP A 674 36.66 23.25 -5.53
N ARG A 675 35.41 23.13 -5.05
CA ARG A 675 34.49 24.27 -4.85
C ARG A 675 33.96 24.91 -6.12
N ALA A 676 34.22 24.34 -7.30
CA ALA A 676 33.56 24.84 -8.50
C ALA A 676 32.04 24.66 -8.39
N ASN A 677 31.31 25.71 -8.73
CA ASN A 677 29.87 25.76 -8.57
C ASN A 677 29.16 24.80 -9.54
N VAL A 678 28.02 24.27 -9.10
CA VAL A 678 27.09 23.55 -9.97
C VAL A 678 25.89 24.46 -10.24
N HIS A 679 25.58 24.68 -11.51
CA HIS A 679 24.45 25.48 -11.97
C HIS A 679 23.68 24.69 -13.04
N GLN A 680 22.57 25.22 -13.55
CA GLN A 680 21.96 24.69 -14.77
C GLN A 680 22.42 25.45 -16.01
N TRP A 681 22.54 24.74 -17.12
CA TRP A 681 22.82 25.31 -18.44
C TRP A 681 22.10 24.52 -19.53
N GLY A 682 21.90 25.13 -20.70
CA GLY A 682 21.38 24.42 -21.87
C GLY A 682 22.18 23.15 -22.16
N CYS A 683 21.49 22.04 -22.39
CA CYS A 683 22.14 20.76 -22.66
C CYS A 683 22.92 20.82 -23.98
N SER A 684 24.23 20.64 -23.88
CA SER A 684 25.19 20.85 -24.98
C SER A 684 26.00 19.60 -25.33
N GLY A 685 25.80 18.48 -24.62
CA GLY A 685 26.56 17.24 -24.80
C GLY A 685 28.02 17.36 -24.39
N ASN A 686 28.34 18.35 -23.54
CA ASN A 686 29.69 18.60 -23.07
C ASN A 686 29.97 17.78 -21.79
N SER A 687 31.23 17.38 -21.60
CA SER A 687 31.64 16.49 -20.49
C SER A 687 31.49 17.09 -19.09
N ASN A 688 31.32 18.42 -18.95
CA ASN A 688 30.97 19.06 -17.67
C ASN A 688 29.48 18.96 -17.31
N GLN A 689 28.66 18.41 -18.21
CA GLN A 689 27.22 18.11 -18.04
C GLN A 689 26.94 16.60 -17.98
N GLU A 690 27.98 15.79 -18.00
CA GLU A 690 27.91 14.33 -18.02
C GLU A 690 28.36 13.77 -16.67
N PHE A 691 27.53 12.91 -16.10
CA PHE A 691 27.77 12.33 -14.79
C PHE A 691 27.71 10.82 -14.84
N LYS A 692 28.72 10.17 -14.28
CA LYS A 692 28.71 8.75 -13.99
C LYS A 692 28.12 8.51 -12.60
N LEU A 693 27.19 7.57 -12.50
CA LEU A 693 26.62 7.16 -11.24
C LEU A 693 27.45 6.02 -10.65
N ILE A 694 28.02 6.25 -9.47
CA ILE A 694 28.84 5.27 -8.76
C ILE A 694 28.09 4.84 -7.51
N SER A 695 27.73 3.55 -7.42
CA SER A 695 27.01 3.02 -6.25
C SER A 695 27.80 3.26 -4.97
N ALA A 696 27.13 3.78 -3.95
CA ALA A 696 27.66 3.98 -2.61
C ALA A 696 27.11 2.86 -1.70
N ASN A 697 27.69 1.66 -1.81
CA ASN A 697 27.34 0.51 -0.97
C ASN A 697 27.69 0.74 0.51
#